data_AF-A0A5C5XZ87-F1
#
_entry.id   AF-A0A5C5XZ87-F1
#
_cell.length_a   1.000
_cell.length_b   1.000
_cell.length_c   1.000
_cell.angle_alpha   90.00
_cell.angle_beta   90.00
_cell.angle_gamma   90.00
#
_symmetry.space_group_name_H-M   'P 1'
#
loop_
_entity.id
_entity.type
_entity.pdbx_description
1 polymer ?
#
loop_
_entity_poly.entity_id
_entity_poly.type
_entity_poly.pdbx_seq_one_letter_code
_entity_poly.pdbx_strand_id
1 'polypeptide(L)'
;MNRMTFNFILLMAACCPPTFAQKPIADESLVFAEKDGMVAVEAEHFFDQTKTDVRAFYLTHQDAVADVQPDGDPSHLDGASGGAYLEILPDSRRTHADKLIKGTNFSPQPGKMAVLSYKVHFETPGRYYVWARAFSTGSEDNGLHVGLNGQWPESGQRLQWCQGKNGWRWESKQRTDKVHCGEPHKIFLDIPEAGEHTIEFSMREDGFEFDKWLMTQNRDFQRPEQSGPETEMKAGSLPSIKAAAAKSSPPAKQQRGAPSALNMPATMFADGKVSEYYLDRGKWMAINPDHAEKGSAARTFPYPTGSYDVTLKTVGENDGRSMYVVRVDDDEIGEYHSPLATGTTQEGKKFHTTWKNVNITEGAIVTVASTIGSVGGDQHSRARWSGVIFTPADAETRKAAQPYLAEQKARAQAKPSRTARTSPTTPVSSKPLHQPRKPDGDASVQISGELKTWHKVTLDLKGPYAHEQDNAPNPFTDNRMTVTFTHPSGKHVTVPGYFAADGNAAETSAQDGTVWRALFAPDQPGEWTYEVSFVQGDQAALDAGAPAKPLASFNGKRGSFAVTASDKQGRDLRAHGRLKYVGKHYLQFAGSKEYFLKAGADAPETLLAYADFDNTIAGNARKAPLKTWSAHVQDWKQGDPTWQDGKGKGLIGAVNYLSGKGCNAFSFLTYNAGGDGDNVWPFIHRDDKLHYDCSKLDQWGTVFDHGTAMGMYLHFKMQETEIDDHTRGTGKNGGRVPESLDGGELGVQRKLYCRELIARFGHNLALNWNLGEENTQTTDQVNAMMDYIVELDPYGHNIVIHTFPNQQDKVYEPLLGDQSQLTGVSLQNSSLETTHAQTIRWVEASAAAGKPWVVAFDESGTAAHAQCPDLGYNGFDGHDRSGKMVYTQHKVRKQTLWGTLMGGGAGCEYYFGYQFDQNDIVCEDWRSRDQSWDYCRIAIEFFHDHDIPFWEMRSADELVGNAKHAPTRFCFAKEDELYLVYLASGGEAELDLSSTQGEFSVSWFNPRTGGELSSGSVEKVEGGQNVSLGMPPEDAAEDWLVVVQREQN
;
A
#
# COMPACT_ATOMS: atom_id res chain seq x y z
N MET A 1 -77.06 -26.62 -25.45
CA MET A 1 -76.64 -26.07 -24.14
C MET A 1 -75.12 -26.00 -24.16
N ASN A 2 -74.58 -24.95 -24.77
CA ASN A 2 -74.13 -23.68 -24.17
C ASN A 2 -72.64 -23.70 -23.80
N ARG A 3 -71.86 -23.43 -24.85
CA ARG A 3 -70.64 -22.61 -24.93
C ARG A 3 -70.10 -22.08 -23.58
N MET A 4 -68.87 -22.46 -23.26
CA MET A 4 -67.95 -21.61 -22.51
C MET A 4 -66.83 -21.17 -23.44
N THR A 5 -66.89 -19.88 -23.76
CA THR A 5 -65.94 -19.07 -24.51
C THR A 5 -64.74 -18.78 -23.61
N PHE A 6 -63.54 -19.19 -24.02
CA PHE A 6 -62.30 -18.65 -23.46
C PHE A 6 -61.94 -17.38 -24.24
N ASN A 7 -61.83 -16.27 -23.51
CA ASN A 7 -61.42 -14.96 -24.02
C ASN A 7 -59.97 -15.02 -24.51
N PHE A 8 -59.78 -14.79 -25.81
CA PHE A 8 -58.53 -14.27 -26.36
C PHE A 8 -58.41 -12.80 -25.94
N ILE A 9 -57.47 -12.48 -25.04
CA ILE A 9 -56.98 -11.11 -24.89
C ILE A 9 -55.67 -11.01 -25.67
N LEU A 10 -55.72 -10.14 -26.66
CA LEU A 10 -54.65 -9.74 -27.58
C LEU A 10 -53.70 -8.79 -26.83
N LEU A 11 -52.49 -9.27 -26.51
CA LEU A 11 -51.28 -8.49 -26.19
C LEU A 11 -50.15 -9.30 -26.85
N MET A 12 -49.20 -8.79 -27.62
CA MET A 12 -48.64 -7.45 -27.73
C MET A 12 -48.36 -7.16 -29.21
N ALA A 13 -48.46 -5.88 -29.59
CA ALA A 13 -47.68 -5.40 -30.72
C ALA A 13 -46.20 -5.59 -30.36
N ALA A 14 -45.49 -6.41 -31.13
CA ALA A 14 -44.03 -6.42 -31.09
C ALA A 14 -43.57 -5.03 -31.50
N CYS A 15 -43.16 -4.20 -30.53
CA CYS A 15 -42.22 -3.13 -30.82
C CYS A 15 -40.94 -3.82 -31.27
N CYS A 16 -40.76 -3.96 -32.59
CA CYS A 16 -39.43 -4.17 -33.13
C CYS A 16 -38.54 -3.03 -32.60
N PRO A 17 -37.41 -3.33 -31.94
CA PRO A 17 -36.42 -2.30 -31.66
C PRO A 17 -36.01 -1.64 -32.98
N PRO A 18 -35.60 -0.35 -32.97
CA PRO A 18 -35.28 0.36 -34.20
C PRO A 18 -34.22 -0.41 -34.99
N THR A 19 -34.60 -0.94 -36.16
CA THR A 19 -33.75 -1.68 -37.11
C THR A 19 -32.67 -0.81 -37.76
N PHE A 20 -32.41 0.38 -37.22
CA PHE A 20 -31.40 1.32 -37.72
C PHE A 20 -30.00 1.00 -37.21
N ALA A 21 -29.83 0.58 -35.94
CA ALA A 21 -28.51 0.34 -35.36
C ALA A 21 -27.79 -0.90 -35.92
N GLN A 22 -28.52 -1.81 -36.58
CA GLN A 22 -27.95 -3.04 -37.16
C GLN A 22 -27.57 -2.88 -38.65
N LYS A 23 -28.08 -1.84 -39.33
CA LYS A 23 -27.88 -1.67 -40.77
C LYS A 23 -26.48 -1.10 -41.06
N PRO A 24 -25.82 -1.56 -42.14
CA PRO A 24 -24.60 -0.94 -42.63
C PRO A 24 -24.79 0.57 -42.83
N ILE A 25 -23.85 1.36 -42.33
CA ILE A 25 -23.75 2.80 -42.61
C ILE A 25 -22.83 3.08 -43.81
N ALA A 26 -21.98 2.12 -44.19
CA ALA A 26 -21.17 2.17 -45.38
C ALA A 26 -21.90 1.59 -46.60
N ASP A 27 -21.70 2.21 -47.75
CA ASP A 27 -22.18 1.70 -49.03
C ASP A 27 -21.30 0.54 -49.54
N GLU A 28 -21.87 -0.39 -50.29
CA GLU A 28 -21.15 -1.54 -50.85
C GLU A 28 -20.01 -1.13 -51.81
N SER A 29 -20.00 0.10 -52.32
CA SER A 29 -18.89 0.67 -53.10
C SER A 29 -17.69 1.15 -52.27
N LEU A 30 -17.77 1.16 -50.94
CA LEU A 30 -16.66 1.53 -50.06
C LEU A 30 -15.58 0.44 -50.06
N VAL A 31 -14.37 0.80 -50.50
CA VAL A 31 -13.21 -0.08 -50.52
C VAL A 31 -12.05 0.59 -49.80
N PHE A 32 -11.52 -0.03 -48.75
CA PHE A 32 -10.36 0.45 -48.00
C PHE A 32 -9.06 0.16 -48.75
N ALA A 33 -8.06 1.02 -48.60
CA ALA A 33 -6.76 0.86 -49.24
C ALA A 33 -5.73 0.27 -48.27
N GLU A 34 -4.97 -0.71 -48.74
CA GLU A 34 -3.67 -1.03 -48.18
C GLU A 34 -2.64 0.01 -48.60
N LYS A 35 -1.80 0.41 -47.65
CA LYS A 35 -0.70 1.35 -47.85
C LYS A 35 0.49 0.92 -47.02
N ASP A 36 1.64 0.74 -47.68
CA ASP A 36 2.91 0.37 -47.06
C ASP A 36 2.82 -0.89 -46.16
N GLY A 37 2.06 -1.88 -46.61
CA GLY A 37 1.81 -3.13 -45.91
C GLY A 37 0.86 -3.00 -44.71
N MET A 38 0.04 -1.95 -44.64
CA MET A 38 -0.92 -1.71 -43.55
C MET A 38 -2.30 -1.28 -44.05
N VAL A 39 -3.34 -1.76 -43.37
CA VAL A 39 -4.76 -1.39 -43.56
C VAL A 39 -5.34 -1.06 -42.19
N ALA A 40 -6.11 0.02 -42.05
CA ALA A 40 -6.84 0.34 -40.82
C ALA A 40 -8.28 0.79 -41.13
N VAL A 41 -9.25 0.28 -40.37
CA VAL A 41 -10.68 0.42 -40.67
C VAL A 41 -11.48 0.55 -39.37
N GLU A 42 -12.33 1.58 -39.27
CA GLU A 42 -13.33 1.69 -38.19
C GLU A 42 -14.34 0.55 -38.27
N ALA A 43 -14.65 -0.08 -37.14
CA ALA A 43 -15.46 -1.28 -37.08
C ALA A 43 -16.87 -1.02 -37.63
N GLU A 44 -17.43 0.16 -37.39
CA GLU A 44 -18.75 0.57 -37.87
C GLU A 44 -18.84 0.79 -39.38
N HIS A 45 -17.72 0.85 -40.12
CA HIS A 45 -17.71 1.04 -41.57
C HIS A 45 -17.86 -0.28 -42.37
N PHE A 46 -18.56 -1.27 -41.82
CA PHE A 46 -18.91 -2.50 -42.55
C PHE A 46 -19.97 -2.22 -43.62
N PHE A 47 -19.89 -2.91 -44.76
CA PHE A 47 -20.87 -2.77 -45.85
C PHE A 47 -21.98 -3.82 -45.81
N ASP A 48 -21.75 -4.94 -45.12
CA ASP A 48 -22.73 -6.01 -44.96
C ASP A 48 -22.60 -6.70 -43.59
N GLN A 49 -23.72 -7.14 -43.04
CA GLN A 49 -23.78 -7.96 -41.83
C GLN A 49 -24.75 -9.13 -42.04
N THR A 50 -24.28 -10.36 -41.83
CA THR A 50 -25.08 -11.58 -42.02
C THR A 50 -25.09 -12.47 -40.78
N LYS A 51 -25.94 -13.51 -40.78
CA LYS A 51 -26.10 -14.48 -39.67
C LYS A 51 -26.55 -13.84 -38.34
N THR A 52 -27.55 -12.97 -38.44
CA THR A 52 -28.02 -12.12 -37.35
C THR A 52 -29.23 -12.63 -36.58
N ASP A 53 -29.68 -13.87 -36.84
CA ASP A 53 -30.92 -14.43 -36.28
C ASP A 53 -30.87 -14.62 -34.75
N VAL A 54 -29.67 -14.70 -34.16
CA VAL A 54 -29.45 -15.00 -32.73
C VAL A 54 -28.71 -13.87 -32.02
N ARG A 55 -27.69 -13.30 -32.66
CA ARG A 55 -26.89 -12.16 -32.21
C ARG A 55 -26.55 -11.29 -33.40
N ALA A 56 -26.41 -10.00 -33.18
CA ALA A 56 -25.94 -9.06 -34.18
C ALA A 56 -25.06 -7.99 -33.52
N PHE A 57 -24.17 -7.39 -34.31
CA PHE A 57 -23.51 -6.14 -33.97
C PHE A 57 -24.49 -4.98 -34.14
N TYR A 58 -24.54 -4.12 -33.14
CA TYR A 58 -25.33 -2.90 -33.12
C TYR A 58 -24.43 -1.70 -32.95
N LEU A 59 -24.67 -0.67 -33.75
CA LEU A 59 -23.97 0.60 -33.73
C LEU A 59 -24.40 1.46 -32.55
N THR A 60 -23.41 1.92 -31.79
CA THR A 60 -23.54 2.89 -30.71
C THR A 60 -22.75 4.16 -31.06
N HIS A 61 -23.42 5.31 -31.07
CA HIS A 61 -22.83 6.64 -31.21
C HIS A 61 -23.66 7.70 -30.46
N GLN A 62 -23.22 8.97 -30.46
CA GLN A 62 -23.86 10.04 -29.66
C GLN A 62 -25.38 10.18 -29.86
N ASP A 63 -25.87 9.90 -31.08
CA ASP A 63 -27.28 10.08 -31.44
C ASP A 63 -28.05 8.74 -31.59
N ALA A 64 -27.40 7.59 -31.36
CA ALA A 64 -28.04 6.27 -31.46
C ALA A 64 -27.38 5.24 -30.53
N VAL A 65 -28.19 4.62 -29.67
CA VAL A 65 -27.82 3.47 -28.82
C VAL A 65 -28.87 2.38 -29.04
N ALA A 66 -28.44 1.12 -29.11
CA ALA A 66 -29.35 0.00 -29.34
C ALA A 66 -30.17 -0.33 -28.08
N ASP A 67 -31.49 -0.42 -28.22
CA ASP A 67 -32.39 -0.87 -27.14
C ASP A 67 -32.59 -2.40 -27.23
N VAL A 68 -31.51 -3.16 -27.02
CA VAL A 68 -31.51 -4.63 -27.13
C VAL A 68 -31.06 -5.21 -25.79
N GLN A 69 -31.98 -5.89 -25.10
CA GLN A 69 -31.76 -6.43 -23.76
C GLN A 69 -31.65 -7.96 -23.75
N PRO A 70 -30.89 -8.57 -22.82
CA PRO A 70 -30.02 -7.92 -21.84
C PRO A 70 -28.84 -7.18 -22.48
N ASP A 71 -28.54 -6.01 -21.92
CA ASP A 71 -27.32 -5.24 -22.11
C ASP A 71 -26.95 -4.71 -20.72
N GLY A 72 -25.81 -5.20 -20.21
CA GLY A 72 -25.44 -5.08 -18.82
C GLY A 72 -24.54 -3.91 -18.49
N ASP A 73 -24.02 -3.23 -19.52
CA ASP A 73 -22.92 -2.30 -19.41
C ASP A 73 -23.35 -0.88 -19.83
N PRO A 74 -22.74 0.18 -19.27
CA PRO A 74 -23.02 1.54 -19.73
C PRO A 74 -22.38 1.78 -21.10
N SER A 75 -22.85 2.77 -21.85
CA SER A 75 -22.21 3.14 -23.13
C SER A 75 -20.75 3.57 -22.94
N HIS A 76 -19.84 3.00 -23.73
CA HIS A 76 -18.40 3.34 -23.74
C HIS A 76 -17.98 4.23 -24.90
N LEU A 77 -18.89 5.12 -25.32
CA LEU A 77 -18.67 6.06 -26.42
C LEU A 77 -17.43 6.96 -26.20
N ASP A 78 -17.16 7.29 -24.93
CA ASP A 78 -15.99 8.10 -24.56
C ASP A 78 -14.69 7.33 -24.84
N GLY A 79 -13.91 7.83 -25.80
CA GLY A 79 -12.62 7.26 -26.20
C GLY A 79 -12.68 6.26 -27.35
N ALA A 80 -13.88 5.95 -27.87
CA ALA A 80 -14.05 5.22 -29.13
C ALA A 80 -13.48 6.06 -30.29
N SER A 81 -12.81 5.40 -31.22
CA SER A 81 -12.34 6.03 -32.46
C SER A 81 -13.56 6.46 -33.29
N GLY A 82 -13.46 7.55 -34.03
CA GLY A 82 -14.60 8.06 -34.81
C GLY A 82 -15.82 8.54 -34.00
N GLY A 83 -15.82 8.35 -32.68
CA GLY A 83 -16.99 8.60 -31.83
C GLY A 83 -18.13 7.60 -32.05
N ALA A 84 -17.80 6.34 -32.36
CA ALA A 84 -18.75 5.24 -32.48
C ALA A 84 -18.08 3.88 -32.23
N TYR A 85 -18.87 2.86 -31.92
CA TYR A 85 -18.41 1.47 -31.86
C TYR A 85 -19.58 0.51 -32.14
N LEU A 86 -19.27 -0.77 -32.34
CA LEU A 86 -20.25 -1.84 -32.50
C LEU A 86 -20.28 -2.76 -31.27
N GLU A 87 -21.44 -3.24 -30.88
CA GLU A 87 -21.59 -4.18 -29.77
C GLU A 87 -22.44 -5.40 -30.14
N ILE A 88 -22.01 -6.60 -29.73
CA ILE A 88 -22.73 -7.84 -30.02
C ILE A 88 -23.83 -8.06 -28.99
N LEU A 89 -25.08 -7.80 -29.37
CA LEU A 89 -26.24 -7.91 -28.47
C LEU A 89 -27.23 -9.00 -28.91
N PRO A 90 -28.09 -9.51 -27.98
CA PRO A 90 -28.06 -9.24 -26.54
C PRO A 90 -26.84 -9.83 -25.81
N ASP A 91 -26.32 -9.13 -24.81
CA ASP A 91 -25.27 -9.61 -23.91
C ASP A 91 -25.87 -10.39 -22.73
N SER A 92 -25.77 -11.71 -22.84
CA SER A 92 -26.31 -12.64 -21.85
C SER A 92 -25.23 -13.39 -21.06
N ARG A 93 -23.95 -13.07 -21.26
CA ARG A 93 -22.86 -13.80 -20.64
C ARG A 93 -21.70 -12.85 -20.34
N ARG A 94 -21.75 -12.24 -19.16
CA ARG A 94 -20.77 -11.24 -18.72
C ARG A 94 -19.65 -11.84 -17.89
N THR A 95 -19.97 -12.91 -17.15
CA THR A 95 -19.07 -13.51 -16.17
C THR A 95 -19.01 -15.03 -16.30
N HIS A 96 -17.99 -15.65 -15.68
CA HIS A 96 -17.89 -17.12 -15.62
C HIS A 96 -19.07 -17.80 -14.88
N ALA A 97 -19.84 -17.06 -14.08
CA ALA A 97 -21.04 -17.55 -13.42
C ALA A 97 -22.22 -17.67 -14.38
N ASP A 98 -22.22 -16.89 -15.47
CA ASP A 98 -23.26 -16.94 -16.48
C ASP A 98 -23.12 -18.19 -17.34
N LYS A 99 -24.25 -18.82 -17.63
CA LYS A 99 -24.27 -20.10 -18.34
C LYS A 99 -23.76 -19.93 -19.78
N LEU A 100 -22.70 -20.65 -20.12
CA LEU A 100 -22.23 -20.76 -21.51
C LEU A 100 -23.21 -21.61 -22.33
N ILE A 101 -23.75 -21.03 -23.40
CA ILE A 101 -24.69 -21.63 -24.35
C ILE A 101 -24.10 -21.53 -25.75
N LYS A 102 -23.56 -22.65 -26.24
CA LYS A 102 -22.98 -22.75 -27.59
C LYS A 102 -24.05 -22.50 -28.65
N GLY A 103 -23.76 -21.63 -29.60
CA GLY A 103 -24.71 -21.22 -30.63
C GLY A 103 -25.75 -20.22 -30.12
N THR A 104 -25.49 -19.54 -29.00
CA THR A 104 -26.28 -18.39 -28.54
C THR A 104 -25.39 -17.27 -28.03
N ASN A 105 -24.78 -17.44 -26.86
CA ASN A 105 -23.88 -16.44 -26.25
C ASN A 105 -22.39 -16.77 -26.47
N PHE A 106 -22.11 -17.92 -27.07
CA PHE A 106 -20.77 -18.33 -27.44
C PHE A 106 -20.79 -19.09 -28.76
N SER A 107 -19.98 -18.68 -29.74
CA SER A 107 -19.80 -19.38 -31.01
C SER A 107 -18.34 -19.84 -31.15
N PRO A 108 -18.02 -21.12 -30.89
CA PRO A 108 -16.67 -21.64 -31.11
C PRO A 108 -16.34 -21.84 -32.59
N GLN A 109 -17.33 -21.80 -33.48
CA GLN A 109 -17.16 -21.96 -34.92
C GLN A 109 -17.19 -20.59 -35.60
N PRO A 110 -16.12 -20.18 -36.29
CA PRO A 110 -16.09 -18.92 -37.01
C PRO A 110 -17.11 -18.89 -38.16
N GLY A 111 -17.60 -17.69 -38.50
CA GLY A 111 -18.50 -17.46 -39.64
C GLY A 111 -19.93 -17.99 -39.47
N LYS A 112 -20.33 -18.38 -38.25
CA LYS A 112 -21.66 -18.94 -37.98
C LYS A 112 -22.66 -17.93 -37.41
N MET A 113 -22.19 -16.83 -36.84
CA MET A 113 -23.04 -15.88 -36.11
C MET A 113 -22.44 -14.47 -36.15
N ALA A 114 -23.30 -13.46 -36.32
CA ALA A 114 -22.97 -12.04 -36.41
C ALA A 114 -21.68 -11.80 -37.22
N VAL A 115 -21.79 -11.86 -38.54
CA VAL A 115 -20.63 -11.73 -39.45
C VAL A 115 -20.65 -10.35 -40.10
N LEU A 116 -19.62 -9.55 -39.86
CA LEU A 116 -19.37 -8.25 -40.51
C LEU A 116 -18.45 -8.41 -41.71
N SER A 117 -18.71 -7.68 -42.79
CA SER A 117 -17.92 -7.73 -44.03
C SER A 117 -17.37 -6.35 -44.42
N TYR A 118 -16.10 -6.32 -44.82
CA TYR A 118 -15.37 -5.12 -45.26
C TYR A 118 -14.62 -5.40 -46.57
N LYS A 119 -14.64 -4.47 -47.53
CA LYS A 119 -13.85 -4.58 -48.77
C LYS A 119 -12.51 -3.86 -48.61
N VAL A 120 -11.42 -4.57 -48.90
CA VAL A 120 -10.06 -4.02 -48.84
C VAL A 120 -9.34 -4.34 -50.13
N HIS A 121 -8.70 -3.33 -50.73
CA HIS A 121 -7.80 -3.51 -51.85
C HIS A 121 -6.36 -3.62 -51.35
N PHE A 122 -5.77 -4.81 -51.49
CA PHE A 122 -4.38 -5.08 -51.15
C PHE A 122 -3.50 -4.89 -52.40
N GLU A 123 -2.48 -4.03 -52.31
CA GLU A 123 -1.49 -3.86 -53.38
C GLU A 123 -0.38 -4.92 -53.25
N THR A 124 -0.11 -5.35 -52.01
CA THR A 124 0.96 -6.31 -51.69
C THR A 124 0.40 -7.63 -51.14
N PRO A 125 0.52 -8.76 -51.88
CA PRO A 125 0.22 -10.10 -51.35
C PRO A 125 1.17 -10.45 -50.19
N GLY A 126 0.71 -11.27 -49.25
CA GLY A 126 1.54 -11.73 -48.13
C GLY A 126 0.76 -11.94 -46.84
N ARG A 127 1.49 -12.20 -45.76
CA ARG A 127 0.91 -12.39 -44.43
C ARG A 127 0.63 -11.05 -43.76
N TYR A 128 -0.59 -10.87 -43.26
CA TYR A 128 -1.00 -9.72 -42.48
C TYR A 128 -1.47 -10.14 -41.09
N TYR A 129 -0.84 -9.60 -40.05
CA TYR A 129 -1.22 -9.79 -38.66
C TYR A 129 -2.40 -8.88 -38.33
N VAL A 130 -3.45 -9.46 -37.77
CA VAL A 130 -4.71 -8.75 -37.50
C VAL A 130 -4.69 -8.23 -36.07
N TRP A 131 -5.00 -6.95 -35.92
CA TRP A 131 -5.17 -6.25 -34.66
C TRP A 131 -6.59 -5.71 -34.60
N ALA A 132 -7.20 -5.76 -33.43
CA ALA A 132 -8.48 -5.11 -33.20
C ALA A 132 -8.45 -4.32 -31.89
N ARG A 133 -9.14 -3.18 -31.90
CA ARG A 133 -9.41 -2.31 -30.77
C ARG A 133 -10.81 -2.64 -30.26
N ALA A 134 -10.86 -3.09 -29.03
CA ALA A 134 -12.09 -3.51 -28.38
C ALA A 134 -12.18 -2.93 -26.97
N PHE A 135 -13.40 -2.80 -26.49
CA PHE A 135 -13.71 -2.58 -25.09
C PHE A 135 -14.22 -3.90 -24.54
N SER A 136 -13.76 -4.27 -23.35
CA SER A 136 -14.24 -5.47 -22.69
C SER A 136 -14.38 -5.17 -21.21
N THR A 137 -15.59 -5.35 -20.71
CA THR A 137 -16.02 -5.10 -19.34
C THR A 137 -15.82 -6.34 -18.48
N GLY A 138 -16.05 -7.52 -19.07
CA GLY A 138 -16.13 -8.80 -18.38
C GLY A 138 -15.03 -9.80 -18.73
N SER A 139 -15.20 -11.04 -18.26
CA SER A 139 -14.30 -12.16 -18.60
C SER A 139 -14.75 -12.92 -19.85
N GLU A 140 -15.97 -12.67 -20.33
CA GLU A 140 -16.66 -13.52 -21.30
C GLU A 140 -17.09 -12.83 -22.59
N ASP A 141 -16.83 -11.53 -22.71
CA ASP A 141 -17.16 -10.59 -23.79
C ASP A 141 -15.91 -10.22 -24.61
N ASN A 142 -14.98 -11.16 -24.81
CA ASN A 142 -13.58 -10.81 -25.01
C ASN A 142 -12.90 -11.55 -26.17
N GLY A 143 -13.66 -11.96 -27.18
CA GLY A 143 -13.09 -12.53 -28.39
C GLY A 143 -13.91 -12.42 -29.66
N LEU A 144 -13.19 -12.52 -30.78
CA LEU A 144 -13.70 -12.56 -32.15
C LEU A 144 -13.00 -13.63 -32.98
N HIS A 145 -13.54 -13.89 -34.17
CA HIS A 145 -12.85 -14.57 -35.27
C HIS A 145 -12.71 -13.62 -36.45
N VAL A 146 -11.69 -13.80 -37.28
CA VAL A 146 -11.45 -13.07 -38.53
C VAL A 146 -11.28 -14.03 -39.72
N GLY A 147 -11.81 -13.65 -40.88
CA GLY A 147 -11.88 -14.44 -42.10
C GLY A 147 -11.52 -13.63 -43.36
N LEU A 148 -11.34 -14.34 -44.46
CA LEU A 148 -10.94 -13.82 -45.77
C LEU A 148 -11.76 -14.49 -46.88
N ASN A 149 -12.50 -13.70 -47.67
CA ASN A 149 -13.27 -14.16 -48.83
C ASN A 149 -14.21 -15.35 -48.53
N GLY A 150 -14.91 -15.29 -47.40
CA GLY A 150 -15.81 -16.34 -46.90
C GLY A 150 -15.10 -17.54 -46.27
N GLN A 151 -13.77 -17.55 -46.21
CA GLN A 151 -12.95 -18.59 -45.60
C GLN A 151 -12.46 -18.18 -44.22
N TRP A 152 -12.42 -19.13 -43.28
CA TRP A 152 -12.06 -18.86 -41.88
C TRP A 152 -10.84 -19.71 -41.46
N PRO A 153 -9.62 -19.32 -41.88
CA PRO A 153 -8.41 -20.09 -41.60
C PRO A 153 -8.18 -20.22 -40.10
N GLU A 154 -7.50 -21.27 -39.65
CA GLU A 154 -7.20 -21.48 -38.22
C GLU A 154 -6.47 -20.28 -37.61
N SER A 155 -5.57 -19.64 -38.36
CA SER A 155 -4.83 -18.44 -37.96
C SER A 155 -5.72 -17.21 -37.77
N GLY A 156 -6.96 -17.20 -38.24
CA GLY A 156 -7.93 -16.14 -38.02
C GLY A 156 -8.86 -16.38 -36.82
N GLN A 157 -8.77 -17.53 -36.15
CA GLN A 157 -9.75 -17.91 -35.13
C GLN A 157 -9.28 -17.62 -33.70
N ARG A 158 -10.20 -17.20 -32.82
CA ARG A 158 -9.97 -17.02 -31.36
C ARG A 158 -9.04 -15.85 -31.04
N LEU A 159 -9.27 -14.70 -31.68
CA LEU A 159 -8.65 -13.44 -31.24
C LEU A 159 -9.19 -13.09 -29.84
N GLN A 160 -8.32 -12.71 -28.91
CA GLN A 160 -8.61 -12.72 -27.46
C GLN A 160 -8.09 -11.48 -26.71
N TRP A 161 -8.93 -10.93 -25.81
CA TRP A 161 -8.61 -9.81 -24.92
C TRP A 161 -8.66 -10.21 -23.43
N CYS A 162 -7.49 -10.43 -22.82
CA CYS A 162 -7.38 -10.62 -21.36
C CYS A 162 -6.94 -9.37 -20.60
N GLN A 163 -6.34 -8.38 -21.28
CA GLN A 163 -5.77 -7.18 -20.68
C GLN A 163 -6.52 -5.95 -21.15
N GLY A 164 -6.42 -4.84 -20.42
CA GLY A 164 -7.09 -3.59 -20.76
C GLY A 164 -8.60 -3.63 -20.60
N LYS A 165 -9.09 -4.34 -19.58
CA LYS A 165 -10.50 -4.30 -19.22
C LYS A 165 -10.91 -2.88 -18.85
N ASN A 166 -12.16 -2.53 -19.14
CA ASN A 166 -12.73 -1.21 -18.91
C ASN A 166 -11.98 -0.07 -19.64
N GLY A 167 -11.44 -0.34 -20.82
CA GLY A 167 -10.81 0.65 -21.68
C GLY A 167 -10.63 0.15 -23.11
N TRP A 168 -10.69 1.07 -24.08
CA TRP A 168 -10.42 0.77 -25.48
C TRP A 168 -8.98 0.32 -25.69
N ARG A 169 -8.78 -0.92 -26.13
CA ARG A 169 -7.43 -1.50 -26.28
C ARG A 169 -7.26 -2.33 -27.54
N TRP A 170 -6.13 -2.09 -28.20
CA TRP A 170 -5.59 -2.91 -29.29
C TRP A 170 -4.98 -4.23 -28.79
N GLU A 171 -5.41 -5.36 -29.33
CA GLU A 171 -4.74 -6.65 -29.16
C GLU A 171 -4.63 -7.43 -30.48
N SER A 172 -3.62 -8.30 -30.54
CA SER A 172 -3.35 -9.24 -31.64
C SER A 172 -2.78 -10.55 -31.08
N LYS A 173 -3.66 -11.36 -30.48
CA LYS A 173 -3.27 -12.62 -29.81
C LYS A 173 -4.29 -13.72 -30.07
N GLN A 174 -3.78 -14.92 -30.41
CA GLN A 174 -4.63 -16.09 -30.63
C GLN A 174 -4.71 -16.91 -29.36
N ARG A 175 -5.90 -17.08 -28.78
CA ARG A 175 -6.11 -18.05 -27.69
C ARG A 175 -5.77 -19.45 -28.17
N THR A 176 -4.93 -20.15 -27.41
CA THR A 176 -4.61 -21.57 -27.62
C THR A 176 -4.92 -22.38 -26.36
N ASP A 177 -4.87 -23.70 -26.46
CA ASP A 177 -5.10 -24.58 -25.30
C ASP A 177 -4.07 -24.37 -24.19
N LYS A 178 -2.85 -23.94 -24.55
CA LYS A 178 -1.75 -23.69 -23.61
C LYS A 178 -1.77 -22.30 -23.02
N VAL A 179 -2.16 -21.29 -23.80
CA VAL A 179 -2.14 -19.88 -23.38
C VAL A 179 -3.53 -19.29 -23.53
N HIS A 180 -4.26 -19.30 -22.42
CA HIS A 180 -5.64 -18.84 -22.35
C HIS A 180 -5.82 -17.41 -22.86
N CYS A 181 -4.89 -16.52 -22.51
CA CYS A 181 -4.92 -15.10 -22.92
C CYS A 181 -4.35 -14.80 -24.30
N GLY A 182 -4.05 -15.86 -25.04
CA GLY A 182 -3.57 -15.83 -26.39
C GLY A 182 -2.08 -15.60 -26.55
N GLU A 183 -1.55 -16.20 -27.60
CA GLU A 183 -0.17 -16.08 -28.02
C GLU A 183 -0.05 -14.96 -29.07
N PRO A 184 0.92 -14.04 -28.93
CA PRO A 184 1.14 -12.99 -29.92
C PRO A 184 1.58 -13.57 -31.26
N HIS A 185 1.38 -12.81 -32.35
CA HIS A 185 1.76 -13.15 -33.72
C HIS A 185 1.07 -14.40 -34.31
N LYS A 186 0.06 -14.95 -33.64
CA LYS A 186 -0.69 -16.13 -34.13
C LYS A 186 -2.04 -15.78 -34.76
N ILE A 187 -2.49 -14.54 -34.65
CA ILE A 187 -3.67 -14.03 -35.38
C ILE A 187 -3.21 -13.33 -36.67
N PHE A 188 -3.42 -13.98 -37.81
CA PHE A 188 -3.06 -13.45 -39.13
C PHE A 188 -3.91 -14.05 -40.27
N LEU A 189 -3.95 -13.34 -41.40
CA LEU A 189 -4.48 -13.80 -42.67
C LEU A 189 -3.39 -13.76 -43.74
N ASP A 190 -3.34 -14.77 -44.59
CA ASP A 190 -2.46 -14.79 -45.76
C ASP A 190 -3.25 -14.31 -46.99
N ILE A 191 -2.85 -13.16 -47.54
CA ILE A 191 -3.46 -12.55 -48.73
C ILE A 191 -2.74 -13.12 -49.97
N PRO A 192 -3.41 -13.95 -50.79
CA PRO A 192 -2.73 -14.76 -51.80
C PRO A 192 -2.37 -13.99 -53.07
N GLU A 193 -3.13 -12.95 -53.41
CA GLU A 193 -2.95 -12.15 -54.63
C GLU A 193 -3.27 -10.68 -54.35
N ALA A 194 -2.82 -9.79 -55.24
CA ALA A 194 -3.12 -8.38 -55.14
C ALA A 194 -4.51 -8.13 -55.74
N GLY A 195 -5.28 -7.23 -55.15
CA GLY A 195 -6.64 -6.94 -55.58
C GLY A 195 -7.60 -6.73 -54.42
N GLU A 196 -8.89 -6.68 -54.76
CA GLU A 196 -9.95 -6.54 -53.77
C GLU A 196 -10.23 -7.89 -53.09
N HIS A 197 -10.28 -7.85 -51.76
CA HIS A 197 -10.64 -8.96 -50.90
C HIS A 197 -11.69 -8.53 -49.89
N THR A 198 -12.49 -9.48 -49.44
CA THR A 198 -13.44 -9.27 -48.34
C THR A 198 -12.80 -9.78 -47.04
N ILE A 199 -12.63 -8.88 -46.07
CA ILE A 199 -12.23 -9.22 -44.70
C ILE A 199 -13.50 -9.33 -43.86
N GLU A 200 -13.61 -10.39 -43.08
CA GLU A 200 -14.81 -10.66 -42.29
C GLU A 200 -14.48 -10.84 -40.81
N PHE A 201 -15.31 -10.32 -39.92
CA PHE A 201 -15.23 -10.58 -38.48
C PHE A 201 -16.50 -11.28 -38.01
N SER A 202 -16.38 -12.33 -37.18
CA SER A 202 -17.54 -13.03 -36.63
C SER A 202 -17.46 -13.20 -35.13
N MET A 203 -18.63 -13.24 -34.50
CA MET A 203 -18.77 -13.41 -33.07
C MET A 203 -18.08 -14.68 -32.59
N ARG A 204 -17.31 -14.54 -31.50
CA ARG A 204 -16.97 -15.67 -30.61
C ARG A 204 -17.80 -15.63 -29.33
N GLU A 205 -18.06 -14.44 -28.80
CA GLU A 205 -18.74 -14.17 -27.53
C GLU A 205 -19.70 -12.97 -27.68
N ASP A 206 -20.86 -12.96 -27.02
CA ASP A 206 -21.75 -11.78 -26.95
C ASP A 206 -21.19 -10.73 -25.98
N GLY A 207 -21.72 -9.51 -26.01
CA GLY A 207 -21.21 -8.37 -25.24
C GLY A 207 -19.90 -7.76 -25.79
N PHE A 208 -19.30 -8.35 -26.82
CA PHE A 208 -18.05 -7.83 -27.38
C PHE A 208 -18.24 -6.45 -28.03
N GLU A 209 -17.53 -5.44 -27.53
CA GLU A 209 -17.53 -4.09 -28.09
C GLU A 209 -16.32 -3.88 -29.02
N PHE A 210 -16.58 -3.58 -30.28
CA PHE A 210 -15.63 -3.51 -31.37
C PHE A 210 -15.58 -2.10 -31.99
N ASP A 211 -14.41 -1.47 -31.97
CA ASP A 211 -14.24 -0.06 -32.33
C ASP A 211 -13.41 0.13 -33.61
N LYS A 212 -12.25 -0.51 -33.71
CA LYS A 212 -11.40 -0.40 -34.90
C LYS A 212 -10.59 -1.65 -35.14
N TRP A 213 -10.19 -1.92 -36.37
CA TRP A 213 -9.24 -2.98 -36.67
C TRP A 213 -8.18 -2.53 -37.67
N LEU A 214 -7.05 -3.22 -37.65
CA LEU A 214 -5.99 -3.04 -38.62
C LEU A 214 -5.33 -4.37 -38.98
N MET A 215 -4.69 -4.40 -40.13
CA MET A 215 -3.91 -5.51 -40.65
C MET A 215 -2.55 -5.00 -41.08
N THR A 216 -1.46 -5.66 -40.70
CA THR A 216 -0.10 -5.23 -41.07
C THR A 216 0.82 -6.39 -41.42
N GLN A 217 1.69 -6.21 -42.42
CA GLN A 217 2.75 -7.18 -42.75
C GLN A 217 3.89 -7.18 -41.72
N ASN A 218 4.00 -6.13 -40.89
CA ASN A 218 5.01 -6.07 -39.84
C ASN A 218 4.61 -6.97 -38.67
N ARG A 219 5.25 -8.14 -38.57
CA ARG A 219 5.04 -9.08 -37.46
C ARG A 219 5.26 -8.45 -36.08
N ASP A 220 6.24 -7.57 -35.98
CA ASP A 220 6.69 -6.97 -34.72
C ASP A 220 6.14 -5.54 -34.56
N PHE A 221 5.05 -5.24 -35.28
CA PHE A 221 4.30 -4.00 -35.15
C PHE A 221 3.92 -3.77 -33.68
N GLN A 222 4.32 -2.62 -33.14
CA GLN A 222 4.03 -2.28 -31.77
C GLN A 222 2.54 -1.95 -31.62
N ARG A 223 1.96 -2.29 -30.46
CA ARG A 223 0.55 -1.97 -30.18
C ARG A 223 0.31 -0.48 -30.43
N PRO A 224 -0.67 -0.08 -31.27
CA PRO A 224 -0.98 1.33 -31.47
C PRO A 224 -1.41 2.02 -30.17
N GLU A 225 -1.03 3.29 -30.00
CA GLU A 225 -1.56 4.15 -28.94
C GLU A 225 -2.88 4.80 -29.37
N GLN A 226 -3.76 5.09 -28.39
CA GLN A 226 -5.04 5.78 -28.61
C GLN A 226 -5.91 5.12 -29.70
N SER A 227 -6.38 5.89 -30.70
CA SER A 227 -7.30 5.47 -31.78
C SER A 227 -6.63 4.67 -32.90
N GLY A 228 -5.31 4.51 -32.88
CA GLY A 228 -4.56 3.82 -33.95
C GLY A 228 -4.52 4.58 -35.29
N PRO A 229 -4.01 3.94 -36.36
CA PRO A 229 -3.80 4.59 -37.65
C PRO A 229 -5.08 5.08 -38.33
N GLU A 230 -4.95 6.10 -39.18
CA GLU A 230 -6.06 6.63 -39.99
C GLU A 230 -6.53 5.63 -41.05
N THR A 231 -7.83 5.68 -41.37
CA THR A 231 -8.41 4.84 -42.43
C THR A 231 -8.15 5.45 -43.80
N GLU A 232 -7.54 4.66 -44.68
CA GLU A 232 -7.28 5.03 -46.08
C GLU A 232 -8.30 4.35 -47.00
N MET A 233 -8.79 5.07 -48.02
CA MET A 233 -9.78 4.57 -48.98
C MET A 233 -9.17 4.40 -50.37
N LYS A 234 -9.60 3.35 -51.07
CA LYS A 234 -9.36 3.14 -52.50
C LYS A 234 -10.52 3.69 -53.35
N ALA A 235 -11.75 3.47 -52.92
CA ALA A 235 -12.97 3.88 -53.62
C ALA A 235 -14.15 4.07 -52.65
N GLY A 236 -15.18 4.81 -53.08
CA GLY A 236 -16.38 5.09 -52.27
C GLY A 236 -16.26 6.36 -51.42
N SER A 237 -17.02 6.42 -50.32
CA SER A 237 -17.01 7.55 -49.38
C SER A 237 -17.21 7.06 -47.96
N LEU A 238 -16.44 7.59 -47.01
CA LEU A 238 -16.62 7.28 -45.58
C LEU A 238 -17.96 7.82 -45.07
N PRO A 239 -18.71 7.05 -44.28
CA PRO A 239 -19.85 7.55 -43.52
C PRO A 239 -19.45 8.69 -42.57
N SER A 240 -20.32 9.69 -42.40
CA SER A 240 -20.10 10.77 -41.43
C SER A 240 -20.88 10.51 -40.14
N ILE A 241 -20.19 10.27 -39.03
CA ILE A 241 -20.77 10.22 -37.69
C ILE A 241 -20.41 11.54 -36.96
N LYS A 242 -21.39 12.17 -36.30
CA LYS A 242 -21.14 13.40 -35.54
C LYS A 242 -20.38 13.05 -34.25
N ALA A 243 -19.08 13.37 -34.20
CA ALA A 243 -18.30 13.30 -32.98
C ALA A 243 -18.78 14.35 -31.94
N ALA A 244 -18.82 13.96 -30.66
CA ALA A 244 -19.27 14.83 -29.57
C ALA A 244 -18.39 16.09 -29.42
N ALA A 245 -19.01 17.26 -29.46
CA ALA A 245 -18.31 18.55 -29.44
C ALA A 245 -17.65 18.85 -28.08
N ALA A 246 -16.32 18.89 -28.05
CA ALA A 246 -15.56 19.46 -26.93
C ALA A 246 -15.81 20.98 -26.84
N LYS A 247 -16.29 21.45 -25.68
CA LYS A 247 -16.56 22.87 -25.41
C LYS A 247 -15.26 23.67 -25.32
N SER A 248 -15.01 24.54 -26.29
CA SER A 248 -13.89 25.49 -26.32
C SER A 248 -14.25 26.82 -25.66
N SER A 249 -13.30 27.40 -24.92
CA SER A 249 -13.36 28.77 -24.39
C SER A 249 -12.50 29.73 -25.25
N PRO A 250 -12.79 31.05 -25.28
CA PRO A 250 -12.27 31.97 -26.30
C PRO A 250 -10.83 32.46 -26.04
N PRO A 251 -10.17 33.06 -27.05
CA PRO A 251 -8.71 33.18 -27.08
C PRO A 251 -8.18 34.36 -26.28
N ALA A 252 -7.18 34.10 -25.42
CA ALA A 252 -6.36 35.13 -24.79
C ALA A 252 -5.05 35.34 -25.58
N LYS A 253 -4.64 36.61 -25.65
CA LYS A 253 -3.59 37.19 -26.49
C LYS A 253 -2.18 36.60 -26.29
N GLN A 254 -1.42 36.58 -27.38
CA GLN A 254 0.01 36.28 -27.45
C GLN A 254 0.86 37.10 -26.47
N GLN A 255 1.67 36.41 -25.65
CA GLN A 255 2.96 36.90 -25.16
C GLN A 255 4.04 35.80 -25.30
N ARG A 256 5.27 36.28 -25.52
CA ARG A 256 6.41 35.62 -26.18
C ARG A 256 7.13 34.55 -25.32
N GLY A 257 7.59 33.51 -26.02
CA GLY A 257 8.69 32.62 -25.60
C GLY A 257 8.30 31.16 -25.36
N ALA A 258 7.89 30.42 -26.40
CA ALA A 258 7.76 28.96 -26.30
C ALA A 258 9.15 28.30 -26.23
N PRO A 259 9.35 27.18 -25.48
CA PRO A 259 10.56 26.38 -25.62
C PRO A 259 10.63 25.86 -27.06
N SER A 260 11.73 26.15 -27.76
CA SER A 260 11.97 25.68 -29.13
C SER A 260 12.75 24.37 -29.17
N ALA A 261 12.89 23.68 -28.03
CA ALA A 261 13.79 22.55 -27.88
C ALA A 261 13.23 21.45 -26.97
N LEU A 262 13.50 20.21 -27.35
CA LEU A 262 13.14 18.99 -26.63
C LEU A 262 14.20 18.69 -25.55
N ASN A 263 13.80 18.15 -24.40
CA ASN A 263 14.68 18.01 -23.23
C ASN A 263 14.68 16.58 -22.68
N MET A 264 15.84 15.94 -22.69
CA MET A 264 16.10 14.74 -21.90
C MET A 264 16.86 15.14 -20.62
N PRO A 265 16.18 15.31 -19.47
CA PRO A 265 16.84 15.65 -18.21
C PRO A 265 17.69 14.47 -17.72
N ALA A 266 18.72 14.77 -16.91
CA ALA A 266 19.59 13.77 -16.28
C ALA A 266 18.82 12.65 -15.56
N THR A 267 17.69 12.98 -14.92
CA THR A 267 16.80 12.02 -14.26
C THR A 267 16.25 10.96 -15.22
N MET A 268 15.99 11.30 -16.48
CA MET A 268 15.55 10.34 -17.50
C MET A 268 16.64 9.32 -17.86
N PHE A 269 17.91 9.70 -17.73
CA PHE A 269 19.03 8.78 -17.94
C PHE A 269 19.29 7.89 -16.72
N ALA A 270 18.93 8.32 -15.51
CA ALA A 270 18.99 7.50 -14.30
C ALA A 270 18.10 6.25 -14.40
N ASP A 271 16.96 6.37 -15.09
CA ASP A 271 16.07 5.22 -15.38
C ASP A 271 16.59 4.29 -16.50
N GLY A 272 17.73 4.65 -17.13
CA GLY A 272 18.33 3.96 -18.28
C GLY A 272 19.49 3.04 -17.90
N LYS A 273 20.39 2.77 -18.86
CA LYS A 273 21.62 2.01 -18.59
C LYS A 273 22.65 2.96 -17.98
N VAL A 274 23.03 2.73 -16.73
CA VAL A 274 23.92 3.60 -15.97
C VAL A 274 25.14 2.82 -15.47
N SER A 275 26.33 3.41 -15.56
CA SER A 275 27.60 2.88 -15.05
C SER A 275 28.34 3.98 -14.30
N GLU A 276 28.72 3.72 -13.04
CA GLU A 276 29.55 4.61 -12.20
C GLU A 276 29.00 6.04 -12.02
N TYR A 277 27.68 6.19 -12.14
CA TYR A 277 26.96 7.42 -11.86
C TYR A 277 25.91 7.20 -10.76
N TYR A 278 25.64 8.24 -9.98
CA TYR A 278 24.48 8.36 -9.11
C TYR A 278 23.74 9.68 -9.38
N LEU A 279 22.52 9.80 -8.87
CA LEU A 279 21.70 11.01 -9.00
C LEU A 279 21.94 11.95 -7.81
N ASP A 280 22.83 12.92 -7.96
CA ASP A 280 23.12 13.93 -6.95
C ASP A 280 21.93 14.89 -6.77
N ARG A 281 21.46 15.00 -5.52
CA ARG A 281 20.32 15.84 -5.10
C ARG A 281 19.03 15.59 -5.90
N GLY A 282 18.83 14.38 -6.39
CA GLY A 282 17.64 14.00 -7.18
C GLY A 282 17.55 14.69 -8.56
N LYS A 283 18.63 15.29 -9.07
CA LYS A 283 18.56 16.09 -10.31
C LYS A 283 19.77 16.05 -11.25
N TRP A 284 20.97 15.70 -10.79
CA TRP A 284 22.18 15.70 -11.61
C TRP A 284 22.81 14.32 -11.66
N MET A 285 23.26 13.86 -12.82
CA MET A 285 24.15 12.70 -12.86
C MET A 285 25.53 13.11 -12.37
N ALA A 286 26.13 12.33 -11.48
CA ALA A 286 27.41 12.62 -10.83
C ALA A 286 28.21 11.34 -10.53
N ILE A 287 29.54 11.42 -10.63
CA ILE A 287 30.48 10.32 -10.34
C ILE A 287 30.98 10.52 -8.91
N ASN A 288 31.09 9.44 -8.13
CA ASN A 288 31.76 9.50 -6.84
C ASN A 288 33.28 9.36 -7.05
N PRO A 289 34.09 10.42 -6.80
CA PRO A 289 35.53 10.39 -7.06
C PRO A 289 36.28 9.36 -6.20
N ASP A 290 35.73 8.93 -5.07
CA ASP A 290 36.33 7.89 -4.23
C ASP A 290 36.11 6.47 -4.79
N HIS A 291 35.20 6.32 -5.76
CA HIS A 291 34.81 5.02 -6.33
C HIS A 291 35.27 4.84 -7.77
N ALA A 292 35.11 5.89 -8.59
CA ALA A 292 35.40 5.83 -10.02
C ALA A 292 35.87 7.18 -10.58
N GLU A 293 36.72 7.13 -11.60
CA GLU A 293 37.17 8.32 -12.33
C GLU A 293 36.32 8.61 -13.57
N LYS A 294 35.51 7.63 -14.01
CA LYS A 294 34.73 7.66 -15.24
C LYS A 294 33.37 7.04 -15.04
N GLY A 295 32.36 7.58 -15.71
CA GLY A 295 30.98 7.06 -15.70
C GLY A 295 30.27 7.29 -17.02
N SER A 296 29.22 6.52 -17.28
CA SER A 296 28.39 6.65 -18.48
C SER A 296 26.92 6.39 -18.18
N ALA A 297 26.04 7.13 -18.84
CA ALA A 297 24.60 6.90 -18.79
C ALA A 297 24.01 6.96 -20.19
N ALA A 298 23.14 6.00 -20.51
CA ALA A 298 22.57 5.82 -21.84
C ALA A 298 21.05 5.69 -21.77
N ARG A 299 20.37 6.38 -22.70
CA ARG A 299 18.91 6.38 -22.81
C ARG A 299 18.48 6.47 -24.27
N THR A 300 17.42 5.75 -24.60
CA THR A 300 16.77 5.82 -25.91
C THR A 300 16.22 7.23 -26.17
N PHE A 301 16.52 7.78 -27.35
CA PHE A 301 16.04 9.06 -27.87
C PHE A 301 14.53 8.95 -28.18
N PRO A 302 13.66 9.62 -27.39
CA PRO A 302 12.21 9.42 -27.46
C PRO A 302 11.52 10.42 -28.41
N TYR A 303 12.27 10.99 -29.34
CA TYR A 303 11.87 12.10 -30.19
C TYR A 303 12.05 11.71 -31.65
N PRO A 304 11.36 12.41 -32.59
CA PRO A 304 11.26 11.94 -33.95
C PRO A 304 12.62 12.01 -34.66
N THR A 305 12.79 11.15 -35.66
CA THR A 305 13.97 11.19 -36.53
C THR A 305 14.14 12.60 -37.14
N GLY A 306 15.36 13.13 -37.13
CA GLY A 306 15.65 14.41 -37.78
C GLY A 306 17.03 14.98 -37.45
N SER A 307 17.27 16.21 -37.88
CA SER A 307 18.51 16.95 -37.62
C SER A 307 18.35 17.90 -36.43
N TYR A 308 19.20 17.75 -35.42
CA TYR A 308 19.14 18.49 -34.16
C TYR A 308 20.45 19.21 -33.85
N ASP A 309 20.34 20.43 -33.33
CA ASP A 309 21.40 21.04 -32.53
C ASP A 309 21.32 20.45 -31.11
N VAL A 310 22.30 19.60 -30.77
CA VAL A 310 22.38 18.86 -29.50
C VAL A 310 23.18 19.66 -28.49
N THR A 311 22.59 20.00 -27.36
CA THR A 311 23.23 20.77 -26.29
C THR A 311 23.36 19.94 -25.01
N LEU A 312 24.58 19.64 -24.58
CA LEU A 312 24.85 19.07 -23.26
C LEU A 312 24.86 20.19 -22.21
N LYS A 313 24.12 20.01 -21.12
CA LYS A 313 24.12 20.92 -19.97
C LYS A 313 24.92 20.33 -18.81
N THR A 314 26.18 20.74 -18.69
CA THR A 314 27.02 20.37 -17.53
C THR A 314 26.81 21.36 -16.39
N VAL A 315 27.22 20.96 -15.18
CA VAL A 315 27.30 21.81 -14.00
C VAL A 315 28.78 22.09 -13.76
N GLY A 316 29.16 23.36 -13.70
CA GLY A 316 30.53 23.73 -13.40
C GLY A 316 30.88 23.48 -11.95
N GLU A 317 32.10 23.03 -11.71
CA GLU A 317 32.65 22.73 -10.40
C GLU A 317 33.98 23.50 -10.24
N ASN A 318 34.34 23.89 -9.02
CA ASN A 318 35.56 24.68 -8.76
C ASN A 318 36.79 23.80 -8.45
N ASP A 319 36.56 22.51 -8.22
CA ASP A 319 37.55 21.50 -7.83
C ASP A 319 38.10 20.71 -9.03
N GLY A 320 37.48 20.79 -10.22
CA GLY A 320 37.96 20.05 -11.39
C GLY A 320 37.32 20.45 -12.72
N ARG A 321 38.08 20.29 -13.81
CA ARG A 321 37.60 20.44 -15.19
C ARG A 321 37.22 19.07 -15.77
N SER A 322 36.01 18.60 -15.50
CA SER A 322 35.54 17.31 -16.01
C SER A 322 35.38 17.32 -17.54
N MET A 323 35.68 16.18 -18.15
CA MET A 323 35.47 15.92 -19.58
C MET A 323 34.17 15.14 -19.78
N TYR A 324 33.43 15.48 -20.82
CA TYR A 324 32.17 14.83 -21.21
C TYR A 324 32.24 14.46 -22.69
N VAL A 325 31.72 13.28 -23.04
CA VAL A 325 31.58 12.82 -24.42
C VAL A 325 30.13 12.39 -24.65
N VAL A 326 29.49 12.94 -25.68
CA VAL A 326 28.13 12.57 -26.07
C VAL A 326 28.17 11.69 -27.31
N ARG A 327 27.44 10.57 -27.29
CA ARG A 327 27.29 9.63 -28.41
C ARG A 327 25.84 9.41 -28.77
N VAL A 328 25.58 9.04 -30.01
CA VAL A 328 24.29 8.54 -30.52
C VAL A 328 24.57 7.24 -31.27
N ASP A 329 23.97 6.13 -30.85
CA ASP A 329 24.22 4.78 -31.40
C ASP A 329 25.71 4.43 -31.51
N ASP A 330 26.45 4.71 -30.43
CA ASP A 330 27.91 4.56 -30.31
C ASP A 330 28.78 5.50 -31.17
N ASP A 331 28.19 6.26 -32.09
CA ASP A 331 28.89 7.31 -32.84
C ASP A 331 29.09 8.56 -31.98
N GLU A 332 30.33 9.06 -31.91
CA GLU A 332 30.68 10.23 -31.12
C GLU A 332 30.22 11.54 -31.78
N ILE A 333 29.34 12.27 -31.10
CA ILE A 333 28.87 13.60 -31.50
C ILE A 333 29.92 14.66 -31.15
N GLY A 334 30.57 14.51 -29.99
CA GLY A 334 31.74 15.28 -29.63
C GLY A 334 32.08 15.30 -28.15
N GLU A 335 33.24 15.89 -27.87
CA GLU A 335 33.84 16.03 -26.55
C GLU A 335 33.72 17.48 -26.03
N TYR A 336 33.59 17.64 -24.71
CA TYR A 336 33.57 18.94 -24.04
C TYR A 336 34.23 18.90 -22.67
N HIS A 337 35.06 19.90 -22.38
CA HIS A 337 35.67 20.11 -21.06
C HIS A 337 34.94 21.26 -20.36
N SER A 338 34.33 20.98 -19.21
CA SER A 338 33.62 22.00 -18.46
C SER A 338 34.62 22.98 -17.81
N PRO A 339 34.45 24.31 -17.99
CA PRO A 339 35.33 25.28 -17.35
C PRO A 339 35.08 25.35 -15.84
N LEU A 340 36.04 25.89 -15.08
CA LEU A 340 35.90 26.02 -13.63
C LEU A 340 34.77 26.98 -13.23
N ALA A 341 34.02 26.58 -12.22
CA ALA A 341 33.05 27.45 -11.57
C ALA A 341 33.71 28.36 -10.52
N THR A 342 33.05 29.47 -10.21
CA THR A 342 33.49 30.39 -9.14
C THR A 342 33.01 29.93 -7.75
N GLY A 343 32.13 28.93 -7.67
CA GLY A 343 31.64 28.30 -6.44
C GLY A 343 31.65 26.78 -6.57
N THR A 344 31.29 26.06 -5.51
CA THR A 344 31.37 24.59 -5.44
C THR A 344 30.58 23.87 -6.53
N THR A 345 29.38 24.36 -6.86
CA THR A 345 28.63 23.95 -8.05
C THR A 345 27.96 25.17 -8.66
N GLN A 346 27.97 25.31 -9.98
CA GLN A 346 27.32 26.41 -10.68
C GLN A 346 26.67 25.94 -11.98
N GLU A 347 25.40 26.27 -12.18
CA GLU A 347 24.72 26.07 -13.47
C GLU A 347 24.76 27.36 -14.30
N GLY A 348 24.61 27.23 -15.61
CA GLY A 348 24.46 28.36 -16.52
C GLY A 348 25.04 28.11 -17.89
N LYS A 349 24.69 28.97 -18.86
CA LYS A 349 25.07 28.83 -20.27
C LYS A 349 26.58 28.67 -20.51
N LYS A 350 27.42 29.14 -19.59
CA LYS A 350 28.88 28.98 -19.66
C LYS A 350 29.38 27.54 -19.52
N PHE A 351 28.54 26.62 -19.01
CA PHE A 351 28.83 25.19 -18.83
C PHE A 351 28.07 24.31 -19.82
N HIS A 352 27.51 24.91 -20.87
CA HIS A 352 26.81 24.19 -21.91
C HIS A 352 27.66 24.18 -23.18
N THR A 353 27.54 23.11 -23.97
CA THR A 353 28.14 23.01 -25.30
C THR A 353 27.06 22.57 -26.29
N THR A 354 27.16 23.00 -27.54
CA THR A 354 26.18 22.66 -28.59
C THR A 354 26.90 22.16 -29.84
N TRP A 355 26.52 20.98 -30.30
CA TRP A 355 26.92 20.42 -31.60
C TRP A 355 25.76 20.57 -32.58
N LYS A 356 26.05 21.04 -33.79
CA LYS A 356 25.02 21.47 -34.75
C LYS A 356 24.72 20.41 -35.80
N ASN A 357 23.47 20.38 -36.27
CA ASN A 357 23.01 19.54 -37.38
C ASN A 357 23.35 18.04 -37.20
N VAL A 358 23.16 17.51 -35.99
CA VAL A 358 23.36 16.10 -35.69
C VAL A 358 22.13 15.33 -36.14
N ASN A 359 22.30 14.38 -37.07
CA ASN A 359 21.22 13.51 -37.50
C ASN A 359 21.02 12.41 -36.44
N ILE A 360 19.81 12.34 -35.89
CA ILE A 360 19.45 11.35 -34.87
C ILE A 360 18.18 10.65 -35.34
N THR A 361 18.21 9.33 -35.33
CA THR A 361 17.06 8.48 -35.62
C THR A 361 16.22 8.27 -34.37
N GLU A 362 14.90 8.19 -34.54
CA GLU A 362 13.99 7.79 -33.48
C GLU A 362 14.38 6.41 -32.96
N GLY A 363 14.48 6.27 -31.63
CA GLY A 363 14.94 5.04 -31.00
C GLY A 363 16.46 4.91 -30.85
N ALA A 364 17.25 5.87 -31.36
CA ALA A 364 18.71 5.86 -31.18
C ALA A 364 19.10 5.95 -29.69
N ILE A 365 20.24 5.38 -29.30
CA ILE A 365 20.74 5.44 -27.93
C ILE A 365 21.63 6.67 -27.75
N VAL A 366 21.14 7.66 -26.98
CA VAL A 366 21.95 8.79 -26.54
C VAL A 366 22.75 8.37 -25.32
N THR A 367 24.08 8.52 -25.38
CA THR A 367 24.98 8.22 -24.26
C THR A 367 25.76 9.45 -23.85
N VAL A 368 25.82 9.75 -22.54
CA VAL A 368 26.73 10.74 -21.96
C VAL A 368 27.76 10.00 -21.12
N ALA A 369 29.01 10.01 -21.56
CA ALA A 369 30.15 9.51 -20.80
C ALA A 369 30.93 10.68 -20.20
N SER A 370 31.51 10.53 -19.02
CA SER A 370 32.29 11.59 -18.39
C SER A 370 33.48 11.06 -17.62
N THR A 371 34.49 11.91 -17.49
CA THR A 371 35.71 11.71 -16.70
C THR A 371 35.85 12.86 -15.73
N ILE A 372 36.08 12.57 -14.45
CA ILE A 372 36.29 13.59 -13.41
C ILE A 372 37.57 14.39 -13.70
N GLY A 373 37.58 15.67 -13.31
CA GLY A 373 38.75 16.54 -13.41
C GLY A 373 39.29 16.90 -12.04
N SER A 374 40.49 17.49 -11.99
CA SER A 374 41.08 18.02 -10.75
C SER A 374 41.81 19.34 -11.01
N VAL A 375 41.75 20.26 -10.03
CA VAL A 375 42.62 21.42 -9.93
C VAL A 375 43.52 21.23 -8.72
N GLY A 376 44.77 20.85 -8.95
CA GLY A 376 45.78 20.70 -7.90
C GLY A 376 46.05 19.26 -7.44
N GLY A 377 45.39 18.24 -8.00
CA GLY A 377 45.73 16.82 -7.83
C GLY A 377 45.05 16.11 -6.67
N ASP A 378 44.70 16.83 -5.59
CA ASP A 378 44.17 16.23 -4.35
C ASP A 378 42.64 16.35 -4.20
N GLN A 379 41.98 17.15 -5.03
CA GLN A 379 40.52 17.33 -5.03
C GLN A 379 39.97 17.08 -6.43
N HIS A 380 38.95 16.23 -6.53
CA HIS A 380 38.33 15.87 -7.80
C HIS A 380 36.88 16.37 -7.87
N SER A 381 36.50 16.85 -9.05
CA SER A 381 35.12 17.15 -9.39
C SER A 381 34.29 15.87 -9.53
N ARG A 382 32.96 16.00 -9.59
CA ARG A 382 32.03 14.86 -9.72
C ARG A 382 31.46 14.71 -11.14
N ALA A 383 31.94 15.49 -12.10
CA ALA A 383 31.50 15.44 -13.50
C ALA A 383 29.97 15.56 -13.65
N ARG A 384 29.40 16.58 -12.99
CA ARG A 384 27.95 16.78 -12.93
C ARG A 384 27.33 17.28 -14.24
N TRP A 385 26.20 16.70 -14.64
CA TRP A 385 25.38 17.23 -15.73
C TRP A 385 23.88 17.06 -15.50
N SER A 386 23.08 17.97 -16.07
CA SER A 386 21.64 18.12 -15.78
C SER A 386 20.70 17.69 -16.91
N GLY A 387 21.22 17.48 -18.12
CA GLY A 387 20.46 16.93 -19.23
C GLY A 387 21.07 17.20 -20.61
N VAL A 388 20.43 16.66 -21.63
CA VAL A 388 20.74 16.89 -23.05
C VAL A 388 19.52 17.49 -23.73
N ILE A 389 19.72 18.61 -24.44
CA ILE A 389 18.68 19.36 -25.15
C ILE A 389 18.82 19.17 -26.65
N PHE A 390 17.71 18.97 -27.34
CA PHE A 390 17.66 18.76 -28.78
C PHE A 390 16.84 19.87 -29.41
N THR A 391 17.50 20.78 -30.12
CA THR A 391 16.84 21.89 -30.83
C THR A 391 16.72 21.51 -32.29
N PRO A 392 15.52 21.35 -32.86
CA PRO A 392 15.36 21.02 -34.27
C PRO A 392 16.08 22.03 -35.20
N ALA A 393 16.97 21.54 -36.06
CA ALA A 393 17.89 22.36 -36.85
C ALA A 393 17.29 22.83 -38.20
N ASP A 394 16.33 22.08 -38.76
CA ASP A 394 15.69 22.38 -40.04
C ASP A 394 14.16 22.50 -39.94
N ALA A 395 13.48 22.79 -41.06
CA ALA A 395 12.03 22.99 -41.09
C ALA A 395 11.23 21.67 -40.95
N GLU A 396 11.76 20.57 -41.46
CA GLU A 396 11.10 19.26 -41.43
C GLU A 396 11.13 18.67 -40.01
N THR A 397 12.31 18.69 -39.38
CA THR A 397 12.52 18.31 -37.98
C THR A 397 11.73 19.22 -37.04
N ARG A 398 11.66 20.54 -37.31
CA ARG A 398 10.80 21.44 -36.51
C ARG A 398 9.33 21.08 -36.58
N LYS A 399 8.85 20.66 -37.75
CA LYS A 399 7.46 20.21 -37.95
C LYS A 399 7.21 18.89 -37.23
N ALA A 400 8.12 17.92 -37.38
CA ALA A 400 8.05 16.62 -36.71
C ALA A 400 8.12 16.73 -35.19
N ALA A 401 8.94 17.63 -34.66
CA ALA A 401 9.08 17.87 -33.23
C ALA A 401 7.91 18.66 -32.60
N GLN A 402 7.02 19.30 -33.38
CA GLN A 402 5.93 20.12 -32.83
C GLN A 402 5.03 19.38 -31.83
N PRO A 403 4.56 18.14 -32.08
CA PRO A 403 3.73 17.39 -31.13
C PRO A 403 4.45 17.16 -29.81
N TYR A 404 5.73 16.77 -29.86
CA TYR A 404 6.57 16.52 -28.70
C TYR A 404 6.88 17.80 -27.91
N LEU A 405 7.10 18.93 -28.59
CA LEU A 405 7.24 20.24 -27.96
C LEU A 405 5.94 20.69 -27.29
N ALA A 406 4.79 20.42 -27.90
CA ALA A 406 3.48 20.71 -27.33
C ALA A 406 3.17 19.82 -26.12
N GLU A 407 3.50 18.53 -26.19
CA GLU A 407 3.35 17.58 -25.09
C GLU A 407 4.27 17.92 -23.92
N GLN A 408 5.56 18.18 -24.18
CA GLN A 408 6.51 18.58 -23.14
C GLN A 408 6.10 19.90 -22.48
N LYS A 409 5.50 20.82 -23.24
CA LYS A 409 4.91 22.06 -22.70
C LYS A 409 3.63 21.78 -21.91
N ALA A 410 2.78 20.86 -22.35
CA ALA A 410 1.60 20.43 -21.61
C ALA A 410 1.97 19.76 -20.29
N ARG A 411 2.98 18.87 -20.26
CA ARG A 411 3.53 18.27 -19.03
C ARG A 411 4.14 19.31 -18.08
N ALA A 412 4.81 20.33 -18.62
CA ALA A 412 5.35 21.45 -17.82
C ALA A 412 4.28 22.44 -17.32
N GLN A 413 3.10 22.48 -17.97
CA GLN A 413 1.98 23.37 -17.62
C GLN A 413 0.85 22.66 -16.88
N ALA A 414 0.80 21.33 -16.92
CA ALA A 414 -0.06 20.50 -16.10
C ALA A 414 0.41 20.63 -14.66
N LYS A 415 -0.25 21.51 -13.90
CA LYS A 415 -0.33 21.29 -12.45
C LYS A 415 -0.94 19.90 -12.24
N PRO A 416 -0.41 19.08 -11.32
CA PRO A 416 -0.95 17.76 -11.07
C PRO A 416 -2.45 17.89 -10.77
N SER A 417 -3.26 17.32 -11.65
CA SER A 417 -4.72 17.24 -11.48
C SER A 417 -5.00 16.33 -10.29
N ARG A 418 -5.36 16.93 -9.16
CA ARG A 418 -5.57 16.29 -7.84
C ARG A 418 -6.85 15.44 -7.73
N THR A 419 -7.62 15.23 -8.80
CA THR A 419 -9.02 14.77 -8.67
C THR A 419 -9.31 13.32 -9.05
N ALA A 420 -8.33 12.53 -9.53
CA ALA A 420 -8.59 11.16 -9.99
C ALA A 420 -7.98 10.04 -9.11
N ARG A 421 -7.30 10.35 -8.00
CA ARG A 421 -6.67 9.33 -7.12
C ARG A 421 -7.24 9.22 -5.70
N THR A 422 -8.00 10.20 -5.23
CA THR A 422 -8.49 10.21 -3.84
C THR A 422 -9.80 9.45 -3.72
N SER A 423 -10.00 8.68 -2.65
CA SER A 423 -11.29 8.03 -2.40
C SER A 423 -12.42 9.01 -2.18
N PRO A 424 -13.66 8.60 -2.50
CA PRO A 424 -14.81 9.43 -2.17
C PRO A 424 -14.88 9.67 -0.66
N THR A 425 -15.25 10.89 -0.29
CA THR A 425 -15.64 11.25 1.07
C THR A 425 -16.86 12.15 0.96
N THR A 426 -17.89 11.87 1.75
CA THR A 426 -19.15 12.59 1.72
C THR A 426 -19.42 13.18 3.10
N PRO A 427 -19.33 14.50 3.26
CA PRO A 427 -19.71 15.16 4.50
C PRO A 427 -21.14 14.82 4.91
N VAL A 428 -21.36 14.52 6.19
CA VAL A 428 -22.72 14.28 6.75
C VAL A 428 -23.63 15.50 6.53
N SER A 429 -23.05 16.70 6.52
CA SER A 429 -23.73 17.96 6.27
C SER A 429 -23.20 18.62 5.00
N SER A 430 -24.08 19.13 4.14
CA SER A 430 -23.70 19.97 3.00
C SER A 430 -23.60 21.46 3.34
N LYS A 431 -23.91 21.84 4.59
CA LYS A 431 -23.87 23.24 5.04
C LYS A 431 -22.44 23.65 5.38
N PRO A 432 -22.03 24.90 5.10
CA PRO A 432 -20.74 25.40 5.54
C PRO A 432 -20.51 25.29 7.05
N LEU A 433 -21.54 25.58 7.84
CA LEU A 433 -21.51 25.55 9.29
C LEU A 433 -22.81 24.96 9.85
N HIS A 434 -22.71 24.21 10.94
CA HIS A 434 -23.85 23.77 11.73
C HIS A 434 -24.41 24.94 12.57
N GLN A 435 -25.73 25.02 12.68
CA GLN A 435 -26.46 26.13 13.30
C GLN A 435 -27.53 25.60 14.27
N PRO A 436 -27.84 26.30 15.37
CA PRO A 436 -27.26 27.59 15.80
C PRO A 436 -25.83 27.44 16.37
N ARG A 437 -25.03 28.51 16.30
CA ARG A 437 -23.70 28.55 16.95
C ARG A 437 -23.75 29.19 18.33
N LYS A 438 -22.90 28.70 19.22
CA LYS A 438 -22.59 29.36 20.51
C LYS A 438 -21.43 30.36 20.29
N PRO A 439 -21.22 31.30 21.23
CA PRO A 439 -20.04 32.16 21.20
C PRO A 439 -18.74 31.36 21.27
N ASP A 440 -17.67 31.93 20.71
CA ASP A 440 -16.31 31.41 20.90
C ASP A 440 -15.91 31.41 22.39
N GLY A 441 -14.92 30.60 22.72
CA GLY A 441 -14.32 30.57 24.04
C GLY A 441 -13.58 31.87 24.40
N ASP A 442 -13.32 32.04 25.69
CA ASP A 442 -12.68 33.24 26.26
C ASP A 442 -11.14 33.23 26.16
N ALA A 443 -10.58 32.25 25.44
CA ALA A 443 -9.15 32.02 25.27
C ALA A 443 -8.39 31.69 26.57
N SER A 444 -9.11 31.24 27.61
CA SER A 444 -8.50 30.65 28.81
C SER A 444 -7.85 29.31 28.49
N VAL A 445 -6.74 29.02 29.18
CA VAL A 445 -6.01 27.75 29.09
C VAL A 445 -6.08 27.07 30.45
N GLN A 446 -6.46 25.80 30.46
CA GLN A 446 -6.47 24.94 31.63
C GLN A 446 -5.46 23.81 31.44
N ILE A 447 -4.62 23.60 32.45
CA ILE A 447 -3.75 22.43 32.56
C ILE A 447 -4.38 21.46 33.57
N SER A 448 -4.48 20.18 33.21
CA SER A 448 -5.04 19.13 34.08
C SER A 448 -4.30 17.79 33.91
N GLY A 449 -4.64 16.82 34.76
CA GLY A 449 -3.95 15.53 34.90
C GLY A 449 -3.04 15.47 36.12
N GLU A 450 -2.45 14.30 36.36
CA GLU A 450 -1.40 14.13 37.36
C GLU A 450 -0.11 14.77 36.83
N LEU A 451 0.31 15.93 37.37
CA LEU A 451 1.49 16.67 36.88
C LEU A 451 2.80 16.00 37.32
N LYS A 452 3.09 14.86 36.70
CA LYS A 452 4.21 13.98 37.00
C LYS A 452 4.90 13.53 35.72
N THR A 453 6.19 13.20 35.81
CA THR A 453 6.93 12.60 34.70
C THR A 453 6.21 11.36 34.19
N TRP A 454 6.09 11.23 32.88
CA TRP A 454 5.45 10.13 32.14
C TRP A 454 3.93 10.10 32.20
N HIS A 455 3.29 11.01 32.94
CA HIS A 455 1.83 11.07 33.00
C HIS A 455 1.28 11.95 31.88
N LYS A 456 0.05 11.66 31.45
CA LYS A 456 -0.68 12.51 30.52
C LYS A 456 -0.99 13.86 31.20
N VAL A 457 -0.43 14.93 30.64
CA VAL A 457 -0.78 16.32 30.91
C VAL A 457 -1.70 16.79 29.79
N THR A 458 -2.89 17.27 30.18
CA THR A 458 -3.89 17.80 29.25
C THR A 458 -3.84 19.33 29.28
N LEU A 459 -3.66 19.95 28.12
CA LEU A 459 -3.85 21.39 27.92
C LEU A 459 -5.12 21.62 27.12
N ASP A 460 -6.11 22.26 27.75
CA ASP A 460 -7.36 22.67 27.11
C ASP A 460 -7.39 24.19 26.94
N LEU A 461 -7.57 24.63 25.70
CA LEU A 461 -7.82 26.02 25.34
C LEU A 461 -9.30 26.21 25.02
N LYS A 462 -9.94 27.21 25.64
CA LYS A 462 -11.26 27.70 25.22
C LYS A 462 -11.12 28.55 23.95
N GLY A 463 -11.03 27.86 22.81
CA GLY A 463 -10.80 28.40 21.48
C GLY A 463 -12.09 28.76 20.71
N PRO A 464 -12.02 28.89 19.38
CA PRO A 464 -13.20 29.16 18.56
C PRO A 464 -14.24 28.05 18.72
N TYR A 465 -15.52 28.42 18.70
CA TYR A 465 -16.59 27.44 18.69
C TYR A 465 -16.57 26.66 17.38
N ALA A 466 -16.67 25.35 17.44
CA ALA A 466 -16.78 24.46 16.30
C ALA A 466 -17.79 23.33 16.57
N HIS A 467 -18.24 22.71 15.48
CA HIS A 467 -18.98 21.46 15.50
C HIS A 467 -18.26 20.46 14.59
N GLU A 468 -18.28 19.19 14.95
CA GLU A 468 -17.69 18.11 14.15
C GLU A 468 -18.22 18.00 12.71
N GLN A 469 -19.32 18.68 12.35
CA GLN A 469 -19.92 18.67 11.01
C GLN A 469 -19.70 19.98 10.24
N ASP A 470 -18.91 20.92 10.79
CA ASP A 470 -18.58 22.17 10.12
C ASP A 470 -17.65 21.91 8.93
N ASN A 471 -17.96 22.46 7.75
CA ASN A 471 -17.18 22.29 6.52
C ASN A 471 -16.30 23.51 6.18
N ALA A 472 -16.63 24.70 6.68
CA ALA A 472 -15.93 25.94 6.30
C ALA A 472 -16.00 27.02 7.42
N PRO A 473 -14.98 27.13 8.28
CA PRO A 473 -13.81 26.24 8.34
C PRO A 473 -14.18 24.85 8.88
N ASN A 474 -13.55 23.80 8.35
CA ASN A 474 -13.59 22.48 8.96
C ASN A 474 -12.61 22.46 10.17
N PRO A 475 -13.05 22.05 11.37
CA PRO A 475 -12.22 22.10 12.58
C PRO A 475 -11.01 21.17 12.55
N PHE A 476 -11.04 20.13 11.72
CA PHE A 476 -10.00 19.11 11.60
C PHE A 476 -8.99 19.45 10.51
N THR A 477 -9.41 20.03 9.38
CA THR A 477 -8.50 20.36 8.26
C THR A 477 -8.00 21.79 8.27
N ASP A 478 -8.83 22.75 8.69
CA ASP A 478 -8.57 24.17 8.44
C ASP A 478 -8.07 24.94 9.66
N ASN A 479 -8.11 24.30 10.83
CA ASN A 479 -7.72 24.86 12.10
C ASN A 479 -6.53 24.09 12.67
N ARG A 480 -5.37 24.74 12.75
CA ARG A 480 -4.16 24.13 13.32
C ARG A 480 -3.85 24.75 14.68
N MET A 481 -4.13 23.99 15.73
CA MET A 481 -3.54 24.20 17.05
C MET A 481 -2.26 23.35 17.17
N THR A 482 -1.19 23.96 17.66
CA THR A 482 0.07 23.31 17.99
C THR A 482 0.56 23.91 19.30
N VAL A 483 1.09 23.08 20.20
CA VAL A 483 1.62 23.55 21.49
C VAL A 483 3.08 23.14 21.62
N THR A 484 3.94 24.11 21.88
CA THR A 484 5.35 23.86 22.21
C THR A 484 5.54 23.95 23.71
N PHE A 485 5.93 22.83 24.32
CA PHE A 485 6.35 22.73 25.71
C PHE A 485 7.86 22.88 25.80
N THR A 486 8.34 23.68 26.74
CA THR A 486 9.76 23.98 26.93
C THR A 486 10.15 23.81 28.38
N HIS A 487 11.26 23.10 28.61
CA HIS A 487 11.87 22.91 29.92
C HIS A 487 13.19 23.72 30.01
N PRO A 488 13.55 24.27 31.19
CA PRO A 488 14.80 25.02 31.40
C PRO A 488 16.10 24.31 31.03
N SER A 489 16.09 22.99 30.85
CA SER A 489 17.24 22.21 30.34
C SER A 489 17.51 22.43 28.85
N GLY A 490 16.69 23.22 28.15
CA GLY A 490 16.74 23.40 26.70
C GLY A 490 15.96 22.36 25.91
N LYS A 491 15.17 21.51 26.58
CA LYS A 491 14.31 20.54 25.93
C LYS A 491 13.03 21.23 25.42
N HIS A 492 12.68 20.96 24.17
CA HIS A 492 11.45 21.42 23.53
C HIS A 492 10.67 20.22 22.97
N VAL A 493 9.36 20.20 23.19
CA VAL A 493 8.44 19.19 22.63
C VAL A 493 7.27 19.92 22.01
N THR A 494 7.05 19.74 20.72
CA THR A 494 5.94 20.36 19.99
C THR A 494 4.91 19.30 19.68
N VAL A 495 3.70 19.43 20.22
CA VAL A 495 2.62 18.46 20.02
C VAL A 495 1.49 19.08 19.18
N PRO A 496 0.87 18.31 18.26
CA PRO A 496 -0.34 18.76 17.59
C PRO A 496 -1.52 18.81 18.58
N GLY A 497 -2.30 19.89 18.51
CA GLY A 497 -3.59 19.98 19.18
C GLY A 497 -4.74 19.56 18.27
N TYR A 498 -5.91 19.31 18.84
CA TYR A 498 -7.10 18.84 18.13
C TYR A 498 -8.39 19.45 18.71
N PHE A 499 -9.48 19.42 17.94
CA PHE A 499 -10.80 19.84 18.41
C PHE A 499 -11.42 18.77 19.32
N ALA A 500 -11.84 19.16 20.53
CA ALA A 500 -12.30 18.26 21.59
C ALA A 500 -13.70 18.64 22.11
N ALA A 501 -14.56 19.20 21.25
CA ALA A 501 -15.94 19.58 21.58
C ALA A 501 -16.05 20.40 22.88
N ASP A 502 -16.70 19.86 23.90
CA ASP A 502 -16.89 20.50 25.21
C ASP A 502 -15.75 20.22 26.22
N GLY A 503 -14.78 19.38 25.85
CA GLY A 503 -13.66 18.92 26.67
C GLY A 503 -13.97 17.72 27.57
N ASN A 504 -15.20 17.19 27.52
CA ASN A 504 -15.65 16.04 28.31
C ASN A 504 -16.51 15.09 27.46
N ALA A 505 -16.20 14.98 26.16
CA ALA A 505 -17.07 14.37 25.17
C ALA A 505 -17.32 12.87 25.42
N ALA A 506 -16.39 12.16 26.07
CA ALA A 506 -16.61 10.77 26.47
C ALA A 506 -17.84 10.60 27.38
N GLU A 507 -18.10 11.56 28.26
CA GLU A 507 -19.21 11.56 29.22
C GLU A 507 -20.47 12.24 28.66
N THR A 508 -20.30 13.28 27.86
CA THR A 508 -21.43 14.13 27.42
C THR A 508 -21.94 13.80 26.02
N SER A 509 -21.21 12.98 25.26
CA SER A 509 -21.43 12.75 23.83
C SER A 509 -21.46 14.04 23.00
N ALA A 510 -20.78 15.09 23.46
CA ALA A 510 -20.80 16.39 22.80
C ALA A 510 -20.13 16.33 21.41
N GLN A 511 -20.82 16.87 20.41
CA GLN A 511 -20.36 17.01 19.02
C GLN A 511 -19.89 18.44 18.68
N ASP A 512 -20.05 19.36 19.63
CA ASP A 512 -19.75 20.78 19.49
C ASP A 512 -19.18 21.36 20.78
N GLY A 513 -18.47 22.47 20.64
CA GLY A 513 -18.00 23.23 21.77
C GLY A 513 -16.85 24.14 21.41
N THR A 514 -16.11 24.55 22.44
CA THR A 514 -15.03 25.54 22.33
C THR A 514 -13.69 24.97 22.77
N VAL A 515 -13.60 23.67 23.09
CA VAL A 515 -12.36 23.09 23.62
C VAL A 515 -11.46 22.61 22.49
N TRP A 516 -10.23 23.09 22.53
CA TRP A 516 -9.13 22.63 21.71
C TRP A 516 -8.04 22.09 22.63
N ARG A 517 -7.64 20.85 22.41
CA ARG A 517 -6.85 20.07 23.36
C ARG A 517 -5.49 19.72 22.79
N ALA A 518 -4.47 19.72 23.62
CA ALA A 518 -3.14 19.16 23.34
C ALA A 518 -2.72 18.25 24.48
N LEU A 519 -2.16 17.08 24.14
CA LEU A 519 -1.75 16.06 25.11
C LEU A 519 -0.23 15.94 25.14
N PHE A 520 0.34 16.02 26.34
CA PHE A 520 1.78 16.04 26.57
C PHE A 520 2.16 15.05 27.67
N ALA A 521 3.25 14.31 27.47
CA ALA A 521 3.82 13.43 28.49
C ALA A 521 5.25 13.87 28.82
N PRO A 522 5.46 14.66 29.90
CA PRO A 522 6.77 15.19 30.28
C PRO A 522 7.71 14.06 30.70
N ASP A 523 8.98 14.12 30.30
CA ASP A 523 9.95 13.08 30.64
C ASP A 523 10.89 13.43 31.80
N GLN A 524 10.74 14.62 32.36
CA GLN A 524 11.60 15.10 33.44
C GLN A 524 10.85 16.06 34.38
N PRO A 525 11.15 16.01 35.69
CA PRO A 525 10.58 16.94 36.66
C PRO A 525 11.11 18.35 36.42
N GLY A 526 10.36 19.35 36.89
CA GLY A 526 10.75 20.75 36.80
C GLY A 526 9.60 21.63 36.31
N GLU A 527 9.88 22.92 36.18
CA GLU A 527 8.95 23.84 35.53
C GLU A 527 8.95 23.60 34.02
N TRP A 528 7.76 23.44 33.44
CA TRP A 528 7.54 23.45 32.01
C TRP A 528 6.75 24.69 31.64
N THR A 529 7.19 25.40 30.61
CA THR A 529 6.43 26.48 29.98
C THR A 529 5.77 25.96 28.71
N TYR A 530 4.63 26.53 28.32
CA TYR A 530 4.00 26.24 27.04
C TYR A 530 3.77 27.51 26.22
N GLU A 531 3.72 27.34 24.90
CA GLU A 531 3.25 28.33 23.94
C GLU A 531 2.30 27.69 22.93
N VAL A 532 1.12 28.29 22.75
CA VAL A 532 0.11 27.87 21.78
C VAL A 532 0.30 28.64 20.47
N SER A 533 0.44 27.94 19.35
CA SER A 533 0.25 28.47 18.01
C SER A 533 -1.12 28.01 17.49
N PHE A 534 -1.98 28.96 17.10
CA PHE A 534 -3.30 28.65 16.57
C PHE A 534 -3.57 29.47 15.31
N VAL A 535 -3.59 28.78 14.17
CA VAL A 535 -3.83 29.38 12.85
C VAL A 535 -5.04 28.75 12.15
N GLN A 536 -5.70 29.53 11.30
CA GLN A 536 -6.80 29.09 10.45
C GLN A 536 -6.50 29.39 8.97
N GLY A 537 -6.75 28.42 8.10
CA GLY A 537 -6.58 28.51 6.65
C GLY A 537 -6.97 27.19 6.00
N ASP A 538 -7.26 27.20 4.70
CA ASP A 538 -7.59 25.97 3.96
C ASP A 538 -6.48 24.93 4.14
N GLN A 539 -6.83 23.75 4.65
CA GLN A 539 -5.90 22.63 4.93
C GLN A 539 -4.73 23.01 5.88
N ALA A 540 -4.87 24.09 6.66
CA ALA A 540 -3.80 24.55 7.56
C ALA A 540 -3.39 23.50 8.59
N ALA A 541 -4.27 22.59 9.03
CA ALA A 541 -3.91 21.53 9.95
C ALA A 541 -2.97 20.47 9.34
N LEU A 542 -2.97 20.33 8.01
CA LEU A 542 -2.34 19.22 7.29
C LEU A 542 -1.03 19.61 6.58
N ASP A 543 -0.79 20.90 6.36
CA ASP A 543 0.42 21.42 5.74
C ASP A 543 0.94 22.65 6.51
N ALA A 544 2.11 22.49 7.13
CA ALA A 544 2.82 23.53 7.87
C ALA A 544 2.97 24.83 7.05
N GLY A 545 3.21 24.71 5.74
CA GLY A 545 3.45 25.78 4.79
C GLY A 545 2.21 26.35 4.11
N ALA A 546 1.01 25.79 4.35
CA ALA A 546 -0.23 26.31 3.79
C ALA A 546 -0.49 27.76 4.26
N PRO A 547 -1.02 28.65 3.39
CA PRO A 547 -1.39 30.00 3.79
C PRO A 547 -2.45 29.99 4.91
N ALA A 548 -2.05 30.40 6.11
CA ALA A 548 -2.92 30.46 7.27
C ALA A 548 -2.76 31.80 8.01
N LYS A 549 -3.82 32.21 8.71
CA LYS A 549 -3.84 33.42 9.52
C LYS A 549 -3.88 33.03 11.00
N PRO A 550 -3.07 33.65 11.87
CA PRO A 550 -3.21 33.49 13.31
C PRO A 550 -4.61 33.89 13.78
N LEU A 551 -5.23 33.06 14.62
CA LEU A 551 -6.46 33.42 15.30
C LEU A 551 -6.10 34.29 16.51
N ALA A 552 -6.14 35.61 16.33
CA ALA A 552 -5.51 36.59 17.22
C ALA A 552 -5.84 36.43 18.72
N SER A 553 -7.06 36.05 19.08
CA SER A 553 -7.47 35.85 20.48
C SER A 553 -6.86 34.60 21.14
N PHE A 554 -6.51 33.59 20.33
CA PHE A 554 -6.13 32.24 20.76
C PHE A 554 -4.65 31.92 20.50
N ASN A 555 -4.04 32.58 19.51
CA ASN A 555 -2.65 32.41 19.14
C ASN A 555 -1.69 33.13 20.12
N GLY A 556 -0.56 32.49 20.43
CA GLY A 556 0.49 33.04 21.27
C GLY A 556 0.20 32.95 22.77
N LYS A 557 -0.79 32.16 23.20
CA LYS A 557 -1.07 31.93 24.63
C LYS A 557 0.10 31.20 25.27
N ARG A 558 0.52 31.67 26.44
CA ARG A 558 1.65 31.13 27.20
C ARG A 558 1.27 30.90 28.65
N GLY A 559 1.99 30.00 29.31
CA GLY A 559 1.89 29.76 30.74
C GLY A 559 2.96 28.77 31.18
N SER A 560 2.91 28.38 32.45
CA SER A 560 3.79 27.35 32.99
C SER A 560 3.10 26.49 34.03
N PHE A 561 3.66 25.31 34.27
CA PHE A 561 3.23 24.36 35.29
C PHE A 561 4.42 23.56 35.79
N ALA A 562 4.35 23.04 37.01
CA ALA A 562 5.40 22.23 37.61
C ALA A 562 5.09 20.74 37.46
N VAL A 563 6.08 19.98 37.03
CA VAL A 563 6.05 18.52 36.93
C VAL A 563 6.91 17.93 38.05
N THR A 564 6.36 16.95 38.77
CA THR A 564 7.08 16.20 39.82
C THR A 564 7.48 14.81 39.32
N ALA A 565 8.25 14.05 40.11
CA ALA A 565 8.55 12.67 39.76
C ALA A 565 7.29 11.78 39.82
N SER A 566 7.23 10.78 38.94
CA SER A 566 6.24 9.71 39.01
C SER A 566 6.36 8.96 40.33
N ASP A 567 5.22 8.54 40.87
CA ASP A 567 5.09 7.70 42.05
C ASP A 567 4.50 6.31 41.72
N LYS A 568 4.27 6.03 40.44
CA LYS A 568 3.78 4.72 39.99
C LYS A 568 4.89 3.68 40.12
N GLN A 569 4.50 2.42 40.29
CA GLN A 569 5.37 1.28 40.56
C GLN A 569 4.85 0.04 39.82
N GLY A 570 5.63 -1.04 39.86
CA GLY A 570 5.25 -2.32 39.25
C GLY A 570 5.10 -2.17 37.74
N ARG A 571 4.07 -2.79 37.15
CA ARG A 571 3.89 -2.82 35.69
C ARG A 571 3.38 -1.54 35.04
N ASP A 572 2.88 -0.57 35.82
CA ASP A 572 2.38 0.68 35.27
C ASP A 572 3.49 1.36 34.46
N LEU A 573 3.26 1.62 33.17
CA LEU A 573 4.32 2.14 32.28
C LEU A 573 4.85 3.50 32.76
N ARG A 574 4.07 4.25 33.56
CA ARG A 574 4.50 5.52 34.14
C ARG A 574 5.57 5.35 35.22
N ALA A 575 5.84 4.14 35.69
CA ALA A 575 6.99 3.80 36.54
C ALA A 575 8.29 3.66 35.72
N HIS A 576 8.16 3.22 34.46
CA HIS A 576 9.27 2.84 33.58
C HIS A 576 9.64 3.93 32.57
N GLY A 577 8.68 4.77 32.20
CA GLY A 577 8.82 5.81 31.19
C GLY A 577 8.46 5.32 29.78
N ARG A 578 8.69 6.17 28.78
CA ARG A 578 8.35 5.86 27.38
C ARG A 578 9.22 4.75 26.82
N LEU A 579 8.61 3.77 26.16
CA LEU A 579 9.28 2.71 25.44
C LEU A 579 9.81 3.24 24.10
N LYS A 580 11.09 3.03 23.80
CA LYS A 580 11.78 3.63 22.65
C LYS A 580 12.50 2.60 21.79
N TYR A 581 12.53 2.88 20.49
CA TYR A 581 13.51 2.29 19.59
C TYR A 581 14.88 2.94 19.88
N VAL A 582 15.89 2.09 20.14
CA VAL A 582 17.24 2.53 20.52
C VAL A 582 18.29 2.14 19.48
N GLY A 583 17.88 1.88 18.23
CA GLY A 583 18.79 1.45 17.16
C GLY A 583 19.21 -0.02 17.26
N LYS A 584 18.45 -0.85 17.98
CA LYS A 584 18.71 -2.27 18.25
C LYS A 584 17.45 -3.10 18.02
N HIS A 585 17.57 -4.43 18.04
CA HIS A 585 16.47 -5.38 17.84
C HIS A 585 15.36 -5.34 18.90
N TYR A 586 15.58 -4.66 20.03
CA TYR A 586 14.63 -4.59 21.13
C TYR A 586 14.38 -3.15 21.55
N LEU A 587 13.14 -2.89 21.97
CA LEU A 587 12.74 -1.62 22.54
C LEU A 587 13.25 -1.51 24.00
N GLN A 588 13.49 -0.29 24.46
CA GLN A 588 13.98 -0.02 25.81
C GLN A 588 13.19 1.12 26.47
N PHE A 589 12.83 0.94 27.74
CA PHE A 589 12.19 1.97 28.53
C PHE A 589 13.14 3.13 28.82
N ALA A 590 12.70 4.35 28.53
CA ALA A 590 13.53 5.55 28.67
C ALA A 590 13.90 5.87 30.13
N GLY A 591 13.02 5.55 31.08
CA GLY A 591 13.23 5.80 32.51
C GLY A 591 14.01 4.67 33.18
N SER A 592 13.46 3.45 33.21
CA SER A 592 14.07 2.30 33.90
C SER A 592 15.30 1.71 33.18
N LYS A 593 15.44 1.94 31.86
CA LYS A 593 16.44 1.32 30.98
C LYS A 593 16.26 -0.18 30.76
N GLU A 594 15.15 -0.75 31.22
CA GLU A 594 14.81 -2.14 30.98
C GLU A 594 14.47 -2.36 29.50
N TYR A 595 14.99 -3.45 28.92
CA TYR A 595 14.61 -3.91 27.59
C TYR A 595 13.27 -4.64 27.64
N PHE A 596 12.51 -4.57 26.55
CA PHE A 596 11.13 -5.05 26.49
C PHE A 596 10.96 -6.23 25.55
N LEU A 597 10.32 -7.29 26.06
CA LEU A 597 9.74 -8.38 25.28
C LEU A 597 8.22 -8.26 25.24
N LYS A 598 7.65 -8.48 24.06
CA LYS A 598 6.22 -8.32 23.79
C LYS A 598 5.50 -9.68 23.86
N ALA A 599 4.41 -9.78 24.60
CA ALA A 599 3.50 -10.92 24.53
C ALA A 599 2.04 -10.50 24.77
N GLY A 600 1.14 -10.88 23.87
CA GLY A 600 -0.23 -10.39 23.93
C GLY A 600 -1.22 -10.99 22.93
N ALA A 601 -2.38 -10.34 22.84
CA ALA A 601 -3.44 -10.73 21.91
C ALA A 601 -3.36 -9.87 20.64
N ASP A 602 -3.30 -10.52 19.47
CA ASP A 602 -3.48 -9.84 18.18
C ASP A 602 -4.95 -9.82 17.75
N ALA A 603 -5.77 -10.63 18.43
CA ALA A 603 -7.18 -10.80 18.16
C ALA A 603 -8.05 -10.35 19.35
N PRO A 604 -9.24 -9.79 19.09
CA PRO A 604 -9.80 -9.54 17.77
C PRO A 604 -9.32 -8.21 17.15
N GLU A 605 -9.07 -8.18 15.84
CA GLU A 605 -8.85 -6.94 15.09
C GLU A 605 -9.99 -5.90 15.31
N THR A 606 -11.21 -6.40 15.53
CA THR A 606 -12.44 -5.63 15.77
C THR A 606 -12.61 -5.17 17.22
N LEU A 607 -11.56 -5.20 18.06
CA LEU A 607 -11.63 -4.84 19.49
C LEU A 607 -12.32 -3.50 19.75
N LEU A 608 -12.11 -2.51 18.88
CA LEU A 608 -12.73 -1.18 18.97
C LEU A 608 -14.16 -1.09 18.43
N ALA A 609 -14.70 -2.16 17.84
CA ALA A 609 -16.11 -2.25 17.46
C ALA A 609 -16.96 -2.59 18.69
N TYR A 610 -17.03 -1.68 19.65
CA TYR A 610 -17.58 -1.92 20.97
C TYR A 610 -18.90 -1.16 21.19
N ALA A 611 -19.92 -1.85 21.70
CA ALA A 611 -21.29 -1.34 21.78
C ALA A 611 -21.46 -0.12 22.71
N ASP A 612 -20.54 0.07 23.65
CA ASP A 612 -20.57 1.19 24.61
C ASP A 612 -19.87 2.45 24.07
N PHE A 613 -19.22 2.38 22.91
CA PHE A 613 -18.69 3.57 22.24
C PHE A 613 -19.78 4.32 21.48
N ASP A 614 -19.74 5.64 21.55
CA ASP A 614 -20.69 6.51 20.84
C ASP A 614 -20.53 6.37 19.32
N ASN A 615 -21.65 6.51 18.61
CA ASN A 615 -21.76 6.44 17.13
C ASN A 615 -20.97 5.29 16.48
N THR A 616 -20.95 4.13 17.14
CA THR A 616 -20.31 2.91 16.65
C THR A 616 -21.39 1.98 16.12
N ILE A 617 -21.22 1.51 14.88
CA ILE A 617 -22.17 0.62 14.20
C ILE A 617 -21.40 -0.48 13.47
N ALA A 618 -22.04 -1.63 13.29
CA ALA A 618 -21.51 -2.71 12.47
C ALA A 618 -22.15 -2.69 11.08
N GLY A 619 -21.36 -2.49 10.02
CA GLY A 619 -21.82 -2.52 8.63
C GLY A 619 -22.43 -3.87 8.26
N ASN A 620 -21.89 -4.95 8.84
CA ASN A 620 -22.48 -6.29 8.76
C ASN A 620 -22.54 -6.98 10.13
N ALA A 621 -23.51 -6.58 10.96
CA ALA A 621 -23.71 -7.13 12.30
C ALA A 621 -23.93 -8.66 12.35
N ARG A 622 -24.28 -9.32 11.23
CA ARG A 622 -24.37 -10.79 11.17
C ARG A 622 -22.99 -11.47 11.08
N LYS A 623 -22.04 -10.82 10.42
CA LYS A 623 -20.65 -11.32 10.28
C LYS A 623 -19.80 -10.86 11.47
N ALA A 624 -19.87 -9.58 11.80
CA ALA A 624 -19.02 -8.92 12.79
C ALA A 624 -19.87 -7.98 13.69
N PRO A 625 -20.60 -8.53 14.67
CA PRO A 625 -21.41 -7.72 15.58
C PRO A 625 -20.53 -6.80 16.45
N LEU A 626 -21.13 -5.75 17.00
CA LEU A 626 -20.47 -4.97 18.04
C LEU A 626 -20.28 -5.82 19.29
N LYS A 627 -19.10 -5.68 19.88
CA LYS A 627 -18.66 -6.39 21.08
C LYS A 627 -19.33 -5.84 22.32
N THR A 628 -19.45 -6.68 23.33
CA THR A 628 -19.94 -6.30 24.66
C THR A 628 -18.91 -6.55 25.76
N TRP A 629 -17.95 -7.44 25.50
CA TRP A 629 -16.97 -7.95 26.44
C TRP A 629 -17.61 -8.40 27.76
N SER A 630 -18.83 -8.96 27.67
CA SER A 630 -19.66 -9.28 28.84
C SER A 630 -19.01 -10.33 29.75
N ALA A 631 -18.24 -11.26 29.18
CA ALA A 631 -17.44 -12.23 29.93
C ALA A 631 -16.40 -11.58 30.85
N HIS A 632 -15.99 -10.35 30.55
CA HIS A 632 -14.96 -9.62 31.27
C HIS A 632 -15.48 -8.51 32.19
N VAL A 633 -16.81 -8.31 32.29
CA VAL A 633 -17.37 -7.37 33.28
C VAL A 633 -16.97 -7.75 34.71
N GLN A 634 -16.75 -9.04 34.98
CA GLN A 634 -16.26 -9.55 36.27
C GLN A 634 -14.82 -9.13 36.59
N ASP A 635 -14.04 -8.76 35.57
CA ASP A 635 -12.63 -8.37 35.71
C ASP A 635 -12.46 -6.86 35.93
N TRP A 636 -13.52 -6.09 35.70
CA TRP A 636 -13.57 -4.67 36.08
C TRP A 636 -13.58 -4.54 37.60
N LYS A 637 -12.74 -3.65 38.12
CA LYS A 637 -12.55 -3.41 39.56
C LYS A 637 -13.05 -2.03 39.94
N GLN A 638 -13.45 -1.89 41.21
CA GLN A 638 -13.82 -0.58 41.73
C GLN A 638 -12.64 0.41 41.60
N GLY A 639 -12.89 1.54 40.94
CA GLY A 639 -11.88 2.57 40.68
C GLY A 639 -11.33 2.55 39.26
N ASP A 640 -11.58 1.49 38.49
CA ASP A 640 -11.29 1.46 37.06
C ASP A 640 -12.20 2.46 36.31
N PRO A 641 -11.72 3.01 35.19
CA PRO A 641 -12.47 4.01 34.45
C PRO A 641 -13.75 3.42 33.84
N THR A 642 -14.74 4.30 33.69
CA THR A 642 -15.99 4.12 32.96
C THR A 642 -16.40 5.46 32.40
N TRP A 643 -17.35 5.47 31.46
CA TRP A 643 -18.04 6.69 31.02
C TRP A 643 -19.56 6.50 31.09
N GLN A 644 -20.33 7.59 31.00
CA GLN A 644 -21.79 7.62 30.91
C GLN A 644 -22.47 6.64 31.89
N ASP A 645 -22.16 6.81 33.18
CA ASP A 645 -22.75 6.02 34.27
C ASP A 645 -22.53 4.50 34.15
N GLY A 646 -21.33 4.09 33.73
CA GLY A 646 -20.86 2.71 33.85
C GLY A 646 -20.67 1.97 32.54
N LYS A 647 -20.77 2.64 31.39
CA LYS A 647 -20.29 2.12 30.12
C LYS A 647 -18.77 1.92 30.16
N GLY A 648 -18.28 0.98 29.35
CA GLY A 648 -16.85 0.68 29.26
C GLY A 648 -16.38 -0.52 30.06
N LYS A 649 -17.17 -0.99 31.03
CA LYS A 649 -16.74 -2.00 32.00
C LYS A 649 -16.26 -3.30 31.37
N GLY A 650 -16.92 -3.76 30.31
CA GLY A 650 -16.54 -4.99 29.63
C GLY A 650 -15.13 -4.91 29.05
N LEU A 651 -14.86 -3.88 28.24
CA LEU A 651 -13.57 -3.72 27.57
C LEU A 651 -12.44 -3.36 28.56
N ILE A 652 -12.71 -2.49 29.54
CA ILE A 652 -11.75 -2.20 30.62
C ILE A 652 -11.43 -3.46 31.43
N GLY A 653 -12.43 -4.28 31.74
CA GLY A 653 -12.24 -5.58 32.36
C GLY A 653 -11.45 -6.56 31.50
N ALA A 654 -11.64 -6.55 30.17
CA ALA A 654 -10.87 -7.42 29.27
C ALA A 654 -9.38 -7.06 29.31
N VAL A 655 -9.05 -5.77 29.29
CA VAL A 655 -7.66 -5.29 29.47
C VAL A 655 -7.11 -5.69 30.84
N ASN A 656 -7.90 -5.57 31.91
CA ASN A 656 -7.48 -6.03 33.24
C ASN A 656 -7.19 -7.52 33.29
N TYR A 657 -8.02 -8.33 32.63
CA TYR A 657 -7.85 -9.78 32.59
C TYR A 657 -6.54 -10.13 31.89
N LEU A 658 -6.33 -9.61 30.68
CA LEU A 658 -5.13 -9.91 29.89
C LEU A 658 -3.87 -9.42 30.61
N SER A 659 -3.91 -8.20 31.16
CA SER A 659 -2.84 -7.66 32.01
C SER A 659 -2.62 -8.59 33.21
N GLY A 660 -3.66 -8.93 33.95
CA GLY A 660 -3.61 -9.79 35.13
C GLY A 660 -3.03 -11.19 34.89
N LYS A 661 -3.11 -11.71 33.66
CA LYS A 661 -2.45 -12.97 33.25
C LYS A 661 -0.95 -12.84 33.00
N GLY A 662 -0.42 -11.62 32.98
CA GLY A 662 0.99 -11.31 32.76
C GLY A 662 1.35 -10.89 31.33
N CYS A 663 0.39 -10.93 30.40
CA CYS A 663 0.58 -10.37 29.06
C CYS A 663 0.74 -8.85 29.13
N ASN A 664 1.45 -8.27 28.17
CA ASN A 664 1.85 -6.87 28.16
C ASN A 664 1.59 -6.18 26.82
N ALA A 665 0.79 -6.76 25.93
CA ALA A 665 0.44 -6.19 24.64
C ALA A 665 -0.99 -6.56 24.24
N PHE A 666 -1.62 -5.68 23.47
CA PHE A 666 -2.81 -6.03 22.69
C PHE A 666 -2.88 -5.15 21.44
N SER A 667 -3.38 -5.73 20.35
CA SER A 667 -3.60 -5.04 19.09
C SER A 667 -5.08 -4.74 18.83
N PHE A 668 -5.29 -3.83 17.89
CA PHE A 668 -6.60 -3.41 17.41
C PHE A 668 -6.44 -2.67 16.08
N LEU A 669 -7.44 -2.80 15.20
CA LEU A 669 -7.55 -1.92 14.04
C LEU A 669 -8.18 -0.59 14.46
N THR A 670 -7.63 0.53 13.99
CA THR A 670 -8.29 1.84 14.13
C THR A 670 -9.14 2.22 12.92
N TYR A 671 -9.01 1.50 11.79
CA TYR A 671 -9.87 1.67 10.62
C TYR A 671 -9.99 0.39 9.77
N ASN A 672 -11.21 -0.17 9.68
CA ASN A 672 -11.51 -1.42 8.94
C ASN A 672 -12.80 -1.34 8.09
N ALA A 673 -13.31 -0.13 7.81
CA ALA A 673 -14.52 0.01 7.00
C ALA A 673 -14.30 -0.56 5.58
N GLY A 674 -15.22 -1.42 5.13
CA GLY A 674 -15.14 -2.08 3.83
C GLY A 674 -14.31 -3.38 3.81
N GLY A 675 -13.57 -3.67 4.88
CA GLY A 675 -12.83 -4.92 5.07
C GLY A 675 -13.60 -5.96 5.90
N ASP A 676 -12.89 -6.82 6.63
CA ASP A 676 -13.47 -8.02 7.20
C ASP A 676 -14.47 -7.76 8.33
N GLY A 677 -14.15 -6.81 9.21
CA GLY A 677 -15.05 -6.37 10.28
C GLY A 677 -16.09 -5.33 9.85
N ASP A 678 -15.71 -4.37 9.00
CA ASP A 678 -16.56 -3.24 8.54
C ASP A 678 -17.33 -2.54 9.69
N ASN A 679 -16.64 -2.25 10.79
CA ASN A 679 -17.28 -1.81 12.04
C ASN A 679 -16.40 -0.91 12.94
N VAL A 680 -15.20 -0.54 12.48
CA VAL A 680 -14.28 0.37 13.17
C VAL A 680 -13.83 1.50 12.24
N TRP A 681 -14.05 2.74 12.67
CA TRP A 681 -13.50 3.95 12.08
C TRP A 681 -13.56 5.11 13.08
N PRO A 682 -12.65 6.11 12.99
CA PRO A 682 -12.61 7.24 13.92
C PRO A 682 -13.60 8.36 13.56
N PHE A 683 -14.27 8.25 12.41
CA PHE A 683 -15.11 9.31 11.85
C PHE A 683 -16.50 9.38 12.49
N ILE A 684 -17.17 10.52 12.30
CA ILE A 684 -18.59 10.69 12.67
C ILE A 684 -19.53 9.82 11.81
N HIS A 685 -19.07 9.44 10.62
CA HIS A 685 -19.80 8.59 9.69
C HIS A 685 -18.82 7.82 8.81
N ARG A 686 -19.18 6.59 8.44
CA ARG A 686 -18.36 5.66 7.67
C ARG A 686 -17.77 6.27 6.38
N ASP A 687 -18.56 7.10 5.70
CA ASP A 687 -18.19 7.72 4.43
C ASP A 687 -17.63 9.16 4.56
N ASP A 688 -17.51 9.70 5.78
CA ASP A 688 -17.10 11.08 6.05
C ASP A 688 -15.68 11.13 6.64
N LYS A 689 -14.67 10.91 5.80
CA LYS A 689 -13.27 10.76 6.18
C LYS A 689 -12.59 12.07 6.64
N LEU A 690 -13.32 13.19 6.60
CA LEU A 690 -12.80 14.53 6.95
C LEU A 690 -13.40 15.09 8.24
N HIS A 691 -14.22 14.32 8.95
CA HIS A 691 -14.85 14.71 10.21
C HIS A 691 -14.76 13.59 11.26
N TYR A 692 -14.18 13.91 12.42
CA TYR A 692 -13.82 12.94 13.46
C TYR A 692 -14.78 13.03 14.64
N ASP A 693 -15.08 11.89 15.23
CA ASP A 693 -16.01 11.77 16.36
C ASP A 693 -15.26 12.01 17.68
N CYS A 694 -15.43 13.18 18.29
CA CYS A 694 -14.72 13.55 19.51
C CYS A 694 -15.15 12.66 20.68
N SER A 695 -16.43 12.32 20.79
CA SER A 695 -16.95 11.51 21.90
C SER A 695 -16.40 10.08 21.88
N LYS A 696 -16.48 9.42 20.72
CA LYS A 696 -15.92 8.09 20.49
C LYS A 696 -14.42 8.06 20.72
N LEU A 697 -13.69 9.03 20.19
CA LEU A 697 -12.22 9.07 20.31
C LEU A 697 -11.74 9.41 21.72
N ASP A 698 -12.50 10.20 22.50
CA ASP A 698 -12.22 10.39 23.93
C ASP A 698 -12.51 9.10 24.74
N GLN A 699 -13.51 8.29 24.33
CA GLN A 699 -13.76 6.97 24.94
C GLN A 699 -12.67 5.95 24.59
N TRP A 700 -12.17 5.95 23.34
CA TRP A 700 -10.97 5.18 22.98
C TRP A 700 -9.77 5.59 23.82
N GLY A 701 -9.56 6.91 23.99
CA GLY A 701 -8.52 7.46 24.84
C GLY A 701 -8.58 6.95 26.29
N THR A 702 -9.79 6.77 26.82
CA THR A 702 -10.00 6.20 28.17
C THR A 702 -9.47 4.76 28.26
N VAL A 703 -9.71 3.94 27.24
CA VAL A 703 -9.21 2.55 27.17
C VAL A 703 -7.68 2.53 27.04
N PHE A 704 -7.11 3.38 26.20
CA PHE A 704 -5.67 3.42 25.96
C PHE A 704 -4.87 3.96 27.16
N ASP A 705 -5.38 4.98 27.84
CA ASP A 705 -4.77 5.46 29.09
C ASP A 705 -4.84 4.38 30.19
N HIS A 706 -5.93 3.61 30.24
CA HIS A 706 -6.03 2.45 31.13
C HIS A 706 -5.03 1.35 30.75
N GLY A 707 -4.85 1.08 29.46
CA GLY A 707 -3.80 0.18 28.95
C GLY A 707 -2.41 0.61 29.43
N THR A 708 -2.08 1.90 29.36
CA THR A 708 -0.83 2.46 29.90
C THR A 708 -0.68 2.17 31.40
N ALA A 709 -1.73 2.40 32.19
CA ALA A 709 -1.73 2.10 33.63
C ALA A 709 -1.57 0.60 33.92
N MET A 710 -2.08 -0.25 33.03
CA MET A 710 -2.02 -1.72 33.12
C MET A 710 -0.76 -2.32 32.50
N GLY A 711 0.23 -1.53 32.10
CA GLY A 711 1.49 -2.05 31.57
C GLY A 711 1.37 -2.64 30.17
N MET A 712 0.46 -2.12 29.34
CA MET A 712 0.17 -2.65 28.01
C MET A 712 0.83 -1.82 26.90
N TYR A 713 1.50 -2.52 26.00
CA TYR A 713 1.91 -2.05 24.68
C TYR A 713 0.68 -1.99 23.77
N LEU A 714 0.40 -0.81 23.24
CA LEU A 714 -0.72 -0.57 22.34
C LEU A 714 -0.28 -0.77 20.89
N HIS A 715 -0.66 -1.89 20.28
CA HIS A 715 -0.33 -2.14 18.88
C HIS A 715 -1.39 -1.50 17.97
N PHE A 716 -1.13 -0.27 17.50
CA PHE A 716 -2.00 0.41 16.54
C PHE A 716 -1.79 -0.16 15.14
N LYS A 717 -2.52 -1.23 14.79
CA LYS A 717 -2.74 -1.59 13.39
C LYS A 717 -3.61 -0.49 12.77
N MET A 718 -3.00 0.45 12.07
CA MET A 718 -3.70 1.67 11.69
C MET A 718 -4.80 1.39 10.67
N GLN A 719 -4.66 0.42 9.79
CA GLN A 719 -5.60 0.21 8.70
C GLN A 719 -5.53 -1.21 8.18
N GLU A 720 -6.67 -1.74 7.73
CA GLU A 720 -6.75 -3.02 7.01
C GLU A 720 -6.34 -2.85 5.55
N THR A 721 -6.10 -3.97 4.84
CA THR A 721 -5.76 -3.99 3.41
C THR A 721 -6.69 -3.11 2.57
N GLU A 722 -7.99 -3.16 2.81
CA GLU A 722 -9.01 -2.39 2.09
C GLU A 722 -8.86 -0.88 2.26
N ILE A 723 -8.24 -0.42 3.34
CA ILE A 723 -8.11 1.00 3.68
C ILE A 723 -6.83 1.61 3.06
N ASP A 724 -5.81 0.76 2.90
CA ASP A 724 -4.49 1.12 2.37
C ASP A 724 -4.58 1.82 1.03
N ASP A 725 -5.09 1.12 0.04
CA ASP A 725 -5.21 1.56 -1.34
C ASP A 725 -6.48 1.01 -2.00
N HIS A 726 -6.67 1.27 -3.29
CA HIS A 726 -7.84 0.80 -4.05
C HIS A 726 -7.78 -0.71 -4.40
N THR A 727 -7.12 -1.53 -3.58
CA THR A 727 -6.96 -2.98 -3.75
C THR A 727 -7.66 -3.71 -2.61
N ARG A 728 -8.15 -4.91 -2.91
CA ARG A 728 -8.61 -5.88 -1.91
C ARG A 728 -7.73 -7.11 -2.00
N GLY A 729 -7.02 -7.43 -0.94
CA GLY A 729 -6.13 -8.60 -0.87
C GLY A 729 -4.94 -8.57 -1.83
N THR A 730 -4.32 -9.74 -2.04
CA THR A 730 -3.12 -9.89 -2.89
C THR A 730 -3.37 -9.74 -4.41
N GLY A 731 -4.62 -9.56 -4.85
CA GLY A 731 -5.01 -9.53 -6.26
C GLY A 731 -5.56 -8.17 -6.67
N LYS A 732 -5.10 -7.61 -7.81
CA LYS A 732 -5.57 -6.32 -8.37
C LYS A 732 -7.03 -6.33 -8.88
N ASN A 733 -7.85 -7.27 -8.42
CA ASN A 733 -9.19 -7.58 -8.96
C ASN A 733 -10.33 -7.17 -8.00
N GLY A 734 -10.04 -6.46 -6.91
CA GLY A 734 -11.02 -6.09 -5.88
C GLY A 734 -11.97 -4.93 -6.24
N GLY A 735 -11.72 -4.26 -7.37
CA GLY A 735 -12.38 -2.99 -7.68
C GLY A 735 -11.91 -1.85 -6.77
N ARG A 736 -12.35 -0.62 -7.06
CA ARG A 736 -12.06 0.54 -6.21
C ARG A 736 -12.70 0.35 -4.85
N VAL A 737 -11.93 0.45 -3.77
CA VAL A 737 -12.45 0.44 -2.40
C VAL A 737 -12.86 1.86 -1.99
N PRO A 738 -14.16 2.19 -1.88
CA PRO A 738 -14.60 3.55 -1.53
C PRO A 738 -14.11 4.00 -0.16
N GLU A 739 -13.89 3.05 0.76
CA GLU A 739 -13.44 3.28 2.13
C GLU A 739 -11.94 3.47 2.26
N SER A 740 -11.12 3.07 1.28
CA SER A 740 -9.69 3.41 1.27
C SER A 740 -9.48 4.91 1.43
N LEU A 741 -8.34 5.34 1.95
CA LEU A 741 -8.04 6.77 2.09
C LEU A 741 -7.68 7.36 0.72
N ASP A 742 -6.54 8.04 0.55
CA ASP A 742 -6.22 8.67 -0.74
C ASP A 742 -5.69 7.68 -1.81
N GLY A 743 -6.28 6.48 -1.91
CA GLY A 743 -5.88 5.44 -2.88
C GLY A 743 -4.43 5.00 -2.72
N GLY A 744 -3.93 4.96 -1.48
CA GLY A 744 -2.53 4.69 -1.13
C GLY A 744 -1.66 5.94 -0.99
N GLU A 745 -2.02 7.06 -1.60
CA GLU A 745 -1.21 8.30 -1.54
C GLU A 745 -1.26 8.97 -0.16
N LEU A 746 -0.26 9.79 0.15
CA LEU A 746 -0.30 10.72 1.30
C LEU A 746 -1.10 11.98 0.93
N GLY A 747 -2.41 11.81 0.73
CA GLY A 747 -3.35 12.91 0.45
C GLY A 747 -3.97 13.52 1.70
N VAL A 748 -5.11 14.19 1.53
CA VAL A 748 -5.77 14.94 2.61
C VAL A 748 -6.34 14.01 3.67
N GLN A 749 -6.93 12.88 3.25
CA GLN A 749 -7.59 11.94 4.15
C GLN A 749 -6.56 11.23 5.04
N ARG A 750 -5.48 10.72 4.43
CA ARG A 750 -4.38 10.01 5.11
C ARG A 750 -3.58 10.92 6.02
N LYS A 751 -3.29 12.16 5.60
CA LYS A 751 -2.65 13.16 6.48
C LYS A 751 -3.52 13.45 7.69
N LEU A 752 -4.81 13.70 7.49
CA LEU A 752 -5.71 13.98 8.61
C LEU A 752 -5.82 12.76 9.54
N TYR A 753 -5.89 11.56 8.98
CA TYR A 753 -5.94 10.31 9.73
C TYR A 753 -4.74 10.09 10.65
N CYS A 754 -3.53 10.17 10.09
CA CYS A 754 -2.31 10.08 10.90
C CYS A 754 -2.30 11.19 11.95
N ARG A 755 -2.73 12.40 11.57
CA ARG A 755 -2.69 13.55 12.47
C ARG A 755 -3.60 13.45 13.66
N GLU A 756 -4.86 13.04 13.47
CA GLU A 756 -5.81 12.90 14.57
C GLU A 756 -5.41 11.76 15.51
N LEU A 757 -4.92 10.63 14.99
CA LEU A 757 -4.43 9.54 15.84
C LEU A 757 -3.22 9.98 16.69
N ILE A 758 -2.23 10.63 16.09
CA ILE A 758 -1.03 11.11 16.82
C ILE A 758 -1.39 12.18 17.84
N ALA A 759 -2.26 13.14 17.47
CA ALA A 759 -2.66 14.22 18.38
C ALA A 759 -3.43 13.73 19.61
N ARG A 760 -4.23 12.66 19.45
CA ARG A 760 -5.07 12.11 20.52
C ARG A 760 -4.40 11.01 21.33
N PHE A 761 -3.48 10.25 20.74
CA PHE A 761 -2.96 9.03 21.37
C PHE A 761 -1.44 8.94 21.45
N GLY A 762 -0.70 9.81 20.75
CA GLY A 762 0.78 9.78 20.76
C GLY A 762 1.41 10.04 22.13
N HIS A 763 0.69 10.58 23.12
CA HIS A 763 1.24 10.76 24.47
C HIS A 763 1.47 9.42 25.20
N ASN A 764 0.77 8.34 24.84
CA ASN A 764 0.87 7.02 25.48
C ASN A 764 2.30 6.47 25.43
N LEU A 765 2.70 5.70 26.44
CA LEU A 765 4.13 5.44 26.69
C LEU A 765 4.70 4.24 25.92
N ALA A 766 3.88 3.26 25.55
CA ALA A 766 4.32 2.09 24.79
C ALA A 766 3.32 1.80 23.69
N LEU A 767 3.72 2.08 22.44
CA LEU A 767 2.93 1.80 21.24
C LEU A 767 3.84 1.63 20.03
N ASN A 768 3.29 1.10 18.95
CA ASN A 768 3.80 1.31 17.59
C ASN A 768 2.79 2.10 16.75
N TRP A 769 3.27 2.63 15.63
CA TRP A 769 2.44 2.91 14.47
C TRP A 769 2.66 1.78 13.46
N ASN A 770 1.72 0.84 13.36
CA ASN A 770 1.73 -0.17 12.30
C ASN A 770 0.98 0.38 11.09
N LEU A 771 1.71 0.61 9.99
CA LEU A 771 1.26 1.38 8.82
C LEU A 771 0.08 0.75 8.06
N GLY A 772 -0.12 -0.56 8.21
CA GLY A 772 -1.26 -1.28 7.65
C GLY A 772 -1.10 -2.78 7.83
N GLU A 773 -2.22 -3.46 8.00
CA GLU A 773 -2.33 -4.91 7.95
C GLU A 773 -2.30 -5.39 6.52
N GLU A 774 -1.52 -6.45 6.25
CA GLU A 774 -1.49 -7.12 4.96
C GLU A 774 -1.21 -6.12 3.80
N ASN A 775 -0.28 -5.20 4.04
CA ASN A 775 -0.22 -3.95 3.31
C ASN A 775 0.06 -4.11 1.81
N THR A 776 -0.72 -3.42 0.97
CA THR A 776 -0.60 -3.49 -0.50
C THR A 776 -0.04 -2.23 -1.14
N GLN A 777 0.20 -1.18 -0.37
CA GLN A 777 0.70 0.11 -0.86
C GLN A 777 2.05 -0.05 -1.56
N THR A 778 2.38 0.88 -2.44
CA THR A 778 3.72 0.94 -3.03
C THR A 778 4.75 1.39 -2.00
N THR A 779 6.03 1.06 -2.21
CA THR A 779 7.13 1.53 -1.35
C THR A 779 7.15 3.05 -1.19
N ASP A 780 6.90 3.81 -2.26
CA ASP A 780 6.83 5.28 -2.21
C ASP A 780 5.67 5.77 -1.33
N GLN A 781 4.53 5.10 -1.38
CA GLN A 781 3.36 5.42 -0.58
C GLN A 781 3.59 5.14 0.90
N VAL A 782 4.21 3.99 1.21
CA VAL A 782 4.63 3.62 2.57
C VAL A 782 5.63 4.64 3.12
N ASN A 783 6.68 4.97 2.35
CA ASN A 783 7.68 5.96 2.76
C ASN A 783 7.05 7.34 3.00
N ALA A 784 6.16 7.80 2.12
CA ALA A 784 5.47 9.08 2.32
C ALA A 784 4.63 9.11 3.60
N MET A 785 3.87 8.05 3.90
CA MET A 785 3.09 7.95 5.14
C MET A 785 4.00 7.96 6.37
N MET A 786 5.08 7.20 6.31
CA MET A 786 6.04 7.07 7.39
C MET A 786 6.80 8.38 7.68
N ASP A 787 7.28 9.08 6.65
CA ASP A 787 7.96 10.38 6.80
C ASP A 787 7.03 11.41 7.45
N TYR A 788 5.75 11.40 7.10
CA TYR A 788 4.75 12.27 7.72
C TYR A 788 4.51 11.95 9.19
N ILE A 789 4.47 10.66 9.56
CA ILE A 789 4.37 10.23 10.96
C ILE A 789 5.62 10.66 11.74
N VAL A 790 6.82 10.49 11.18
CA VAL A 790 8.08 10.90 11.82
C VAL A 790 8.15 12.42 12.04
N GLU A 791 7.67 13.22 11.08
CA GLU A 791 7.60 14.67 11.23
C GLU A 791 6.61 15.09 12.32
N LEU A 792 5.50 14.35 12.46
CA LEU A 792 4.38 14.75 13.32
C LEU A 792 4.48 14.21 14.75
N ASP A 793 4.98 13.00 14.96
CA ASP A 793 5.07 12.34 16.26
C ASP A 793 6.32 12.83 17.02
N PRO A 794 6.16 13.68 18.04
CA PRO A 794 7.30 14.29 18.72
C PRO A 794 8.02 13.32 19.66
N TYR A 795 7.54 12.08 19.79
CA TYR A 795 8.05 11.09 20.71
C TYR A 795 8.86 9.99 20.02
N GLY A 796 8.78 9.87 18.69
CA GLY A 796 9.53 8.91 17.89
C GLY A 796 9.18 7.46 18.24
N HIS A 797 7.89 7.11 18.22
CA HIS A 797 7.46 5.74 18.48
C HIS A 797 7.99 4.76 17.43
N ASN A 798 7.97 3.47 17.79
CA ASN A 798 8.31 2.40 16.86
C ASN A 798 7.34 2.41 15.68
N ILE A 799 7.84 2.38 14.44
CA ILE A 799 7.03 2.28 13.22
C ILE A 799 7.28 0.91 12.61
N VAL A 800 6.19 0.17 12.38
CA VAL A 800 6.21 -1.19 11.82
C VAL A 800 5.26 -1.29 10.64
N ILE A 801 5.37 -2.36 9.86
CA ILE A 801 4.42 -2.68 8.80
C ILE A 801 4.15 -4.19 8.82
N HIS A 802 2.91 -4.57 8.53
CA HIS A 802 2.44 -5.95 8.44
C HIS A 802 2.14 -6.31 6.98
N THR A 803 2.36 -7.57 6.60
CA THR A 803 2.34 -8.00 5.19
C THR A 803 1.66 -9.34 5.03
N PHE A 804 1.04 -9.56 3.87
CA PHE A 804 0.67 -10.92 3.45
C PHE A 804 1.86 -11.90 3.57
N PRO A 805 1.61 -13.18 3.92
CA PRO A 805 2.66 -14.18 4.15
C PRO A 805 3.65 -14.32 2.98
N ASN A 806 3.16 -14.18 1.74
CA ASN A 806 3.93 -14.34 0.51
C ASN A 806 4.45 -13.01 -0.08
N GLN A 807 4.30 -11.89 0.63
CA GLN A 807 4.73 -10.56 0.18
C GLN A 807 5.83 -9.94 1.06
N GLN A 808 6.30 -10.64 2.09
CA GLN A 808 7.37 -10.14 2.98
C GLN A 808 8.54 -9.54 2.18
N ASP A 809 9.10 -10.28 1.22
CA ASP A 809 10.24 -9.82 0.41
C ASP A 809 9.91 -8.55 -0.39
N LYS A 810 8.74 -8.54 -1.03
CA LYS A 810 8.27 -7.42 -1.83
C LYS A 810 8.12 -6.14 -1.01
N VAL A 811 7.66 -6.24 0.23
CA VAL A 811 7.35 -5.08 1.08
C VAL A 811 8.56 -4.67 1.91
N TYR A 812 9.25 -5.63 2.54
CA TYR A 812 10.33 -5.35 3.49
C TYR A 812 11.67 -5.06 2.83
N GLU A 813 12.08 -5.77 1.78
CA GLU A 813 13.42 -5.58 1.18
C GLU A 813 13.67 -4.13 0.72
N PRO A 814 12.71 -3.43 0.07
CA PRO A 814 12.88 -2.04 -0.34
C PRO A 814 12.88 -1.01 0.81
N LEU A 815 12.67 -1.45 2.05
CA LEU A 815 12.61 -0.59 3.23
C LEU A 815 13.84 -0.74 4.13
N LEU A 816 14.75 -1.69 3.84
CA LEU A 816 15.92 -2.01 4.64
C LEU A 816 16.92 -0.84 4.73
N GLY A 817 17.61 -0.74 5.87
CA GLY A 817 18.71 0.21 6.07
C GLY A 817 18.25 1.67 6.04
N ASP A 818 18.95 2.49 5.25
CA ASP A 818 18.69 3.92 5.09
C ASP A 818 17.65 4.25 4.01
N GLN A 819 17.08 3.24 3.36
CA GLN A 819 16.04 3.39 2.34
C GLN A 819 14.71 3.87 2.93
N SER A 820 14.52 3.72 4.25
CA SER A 820 13.29 4.11 4.92
C SER A 820 13.48 4.47 6.40
N GLN A 821 12.49 5.11 7.00
CA GLN A 821 12.44 5.38 8.43
C GLN A 821 11.96 4.19 9.27
N LEU A 822 11.66 3.02 8.67
CA LEU A 822 11.08 1.87 9.35
C LEU A 822 11.98 1.36 10.48
N THR A 823 11.41 1.08 11.65
CA THR A 823 12.18 0.64 12.84
C THR A 823 11.86 -0.79 13.26
N GLY A 824 10.87 -1.43 12.66
CA GLY A 824 10.50 -2.81 12.96
C GLY A 824 9.53 -3.41 11.94
N VAL A 825 9.19 -4.67 12.13
CA VAL A 825 8.21 -5.40 11.31
C VAL A 825 7.27 -6.20 12.19
N SER A 826 6.04 -6.38 11.71
CA SER A 826 5.01 -7.21 12.31
C SER A 826 4.80 -8.40 11.39
N LEU A 827 5.37 -9.56 11.73
CA LEU A 827 5.44 -10.71 10.83
C LEU A 827 4.15 -11.54 10.82
N GLN A 828 3.78 -11.96 9.60
CA GLN A 828 2.73 -12.93 9.31
C GLN A 828 3.29 -14.11 8.53
N ASN A 829 2.75 -15.33 8.72
CA ASN A 829 3.07 -16.46 7.85
C ASN A 829 1.89 -17.37 7.52
N SER A 830 2.16 -18.61 7.09
CA SER A 830 1.12 -19.60 6.78
C SER A 830 1.36 -20.94 7.50
N SER A 831 2.25 -20.96 8.50
CA SER A 831 2.65 -22.16 9.23
C SER A 831 3.35 -21.79 10.53
N LEU A 832 2.95 -22.43 11.64
CA LEU A 832 3.59 -22.19 12.93
C LEU A 832 5.08 -22.56 12.89
N GLU A 833 5.45 -23.58 12.13
CA GLU A 833 6.81 -24.11 12.00
C GLU A 833 7.79 -23.18 11.27
N THR A 834 7.31 -22.22 10.48
CA THR A 834 8.17 -21.27 9.75
C THR A 834 8.52 -20.03 10.58
N THR A 835 7.89 -19.86 11.75
CA THR A 835 8.01 -18.66 12.60
C THR A 835 9.46 -18.38 12.98
N HIS A 836 10.20 -19.39 13.44
CA HIS A 836 11.59 -19.24 13.87
C HIS A 836 12.50 -18.79 12.71
N ALA A 837 12.48 -19.52 11.59
CA ALA A 837 13.31 -19.22 10.43
C ALA A 837 13.02 -17.83 9.83
N GLN A 838 11.75 -17.40 9.79
CA GLN A 838 11.40 -16.06 9.31
C GLN A 838 11.80 -14.95 10.28
N THR A 839 11.74 -15.21 11.58
CA THR A 839 12.24 -14.27 12.59
C THR A 839 13.72 -14.00 12.35
N ILE A 840 14.53 -15.06 12.27
CA ILE A 840 15.98 -14.97 12.03
C ILE A 840 16.26 -14.20 10.74
N ARG A 841 15.56 -14.53 9.66
CA ARG A 841 15.75 -13.86 8.36
C ARG A 841 15.69 -12.34 8.47
N TRP A 842 14.66 -11.79 9.12
CA TRP A 842 14.46 -10.34 9.18
C TRP A 842 15.30 -9.66 10.27
N VAL A 843 15.63 -10.38 11.34
CA VAL A 843 16.63 -9.93 12.33
C VAL A 843 17.99 -9.74 11.63
N GLU A 844 18.45 -10.76 10.90
CA GLU A 844 19.74 -10.72 10.20
C GLU A 844 19.76 -9.74 9.03
N ALA A 845 18.72 -9.73 8.19
CA ALA A 845 18.66 -8.84 7.02
C ALA A 845 18.69 -7.36 7.42
N SER A 846 17.94 -6.98 8.46
CA SER A 846 17.93 -5.60 8.95
C SER A 846 19.24 -5.18 9.60
N ALA A 847 19.87 -6.08 10.38
CA ALA A 847 21.20 -5.85 10.94
C ALA A 847 22.26 -5.70 9.84
N ALA A 848 22.24 -6.57 8.83
CA ALA A 848 23.16 -6.52 7.69
C ALA A 848 23.01 -5.23 6.86
N ALA A 849 21.79 -4.68 6.79
CA ALA A 849 21.52 -3.39 6.15
C ALA A 849 21.92 -2.17 7.02
N GLY A 850 22.49 -2.37 8.20
CA GLY A 850 23.00 -1.30 9.07
C GLY A 850 21.94 -0.63 9.95
N LYS A 851 20.70 -1.13 9.95
CA LYS A 851 19.60 -0.63 10.79
C LYS A 851 18.82 -1.80 11.40
N PRO A 852 19.25 -2.32 12.57
CA PRO A 852 18.58 -3.42 13.26
C PRO A 852 17.10 -3.13 13.51
N TRP A 853 16.21 -3.99 13.02
CA TRP A 853 14.77 -3.84 13.21
C TRP A 853 14.28 -4.57 14.47
N VAL A 854 13.24 -4.01 15.08
CA VAL A 854 12.41 -4.70 16.08
C VAL A 854 11.48 -5.67 15.35
N VAL A 855 11.78 -6.96 15.41
CA VAL A 855 11.05 -7.99 14.68
C VAL A 855 10.07 -8.69 15.62
N ALA A 856 8.77 -8.45 15.47
CA ALA A 856 7.72 -9.15 16.22
C ALA A 856 6.97 -10.13 15.32
N PHE A 857 6.42 -11.19 15.88
CA PHE A 857 5.60 -12.17 15.16
C PHE A 857 4.16 -12.12 15.66
N ASP A 858 3.32 -11.36 14.96
CA ASP A 858 1.98 -11.01 15.46
C ASP A 858 0.88 -11.90 14.84
N GLU A 859 1.16 -12.55 13.70
CA GLU A 859 0.21 -13.46 13.05
C GLU A 859 0.90 -14.74 12.52
N SER A 860 1.22 -15.66 13.44
CA SER A 860 1.74 -16.98 13.07
C SER A 860 0.62 -17.97 12.75
N GLY A 861 0.85 -18.85 11.77
CA GLY A 861 -0.12 -19.86 11.35
C GLY A 861 -0.87 -19.44 10.09
N THR A 862 -2.01 -20.05 9.81
CA THR A 862 -2.86 -19.70 8.66
C THR A 862 -4.06 -18.88 9.12
N ALA A 863 -4.71 -18.15 8.21
CA ALA A 863 -5.99 -17.50 8.48
C ALA A 863 -7.05 -18.46 9.06
N ALA A 864 -7.04 -19.74 8.68
CA ALA A 864 -7.96 -20.73 9.23
C ALA A 864 -7.55 -21.19 10.65
N HIS A 865 -6.25 -21.38 10.87
CA HIS A 865 -5.68 -22.04 12.03
C HIS A 865 -4.41 -21.31 12.50
N ALA A 866 -4.47 -20.67 13.66
CA ALA A 866 -3.37 -19.99 14.35
C ALA A 866 -3.43 -20.29 15.86
N GLN A 867 -3.48 -19.31 16.75
CA GLN A 867 -3.67 -19.60 18.18
C GLN A 867 -5.07 -20.19 18.42
N CYS A 868 -5.08 -21.50 18.65
CA CYS A 868 -6.27 -22.26 18.99
C CYS A 868 -6.74 -21.95 20.44
N PRO A 869 -7.99 -22.29 20.80
CA PRO A 869 -8.41 -22.27 22.19
C PRO A 869 -7.57 -23.25 23.02
N ASP A 870 -7.53 -23.05 24.32
CA ASP A 870 -6.92 -24.03 25.21
C ASP A 870 -7.78 -25.29 25.31
N LEU A 871 -7.12 -26.43 25.49
CA LEU A 871 -7.79 -27.71 25.75
C LEU A 871 -8.85 -27.58 26.84
N GLY A 872 -10.07 -28.02 26.55
CA GLY A 872 -11.23 -27.98 27.44
C GLY A 872 -12.12 -26.75 27.28
N TYR A 873 -11.64 -25.64 26.71
CA TYR A 873 -12.49 -24.46 26.48
C TYR A 873 -13.60 -24.78 25.49
N ASN A 874 -14.86 -24.69 25.94
CA ASN A 874 -16.04 -25.14 25.19
C ASN A 874 -15.91 -26.55 24.58
N GLY A 875 -15.16 -27.45 25.24
CA GLY A 875 -14.93 -28.81 24.76
C GLY A 875 -13.89 -28.94 23.65
N PHE A 876 -13.08 -27.90 23.38
CA PHE A 876 -11.97 -27.99 22.43
C PHE A 876 -10.98 -29.09 22.85
N ASP A 877 -10.71 -30.01 21.95
CA ASP A 877 -9.84 -31.18 22.17
C ASP A 877 -8.69 -31.25 21.14
N GLY A 878 -8.45 -30.15 20.41
CA GLY A 878 -7.49 -30.08 19.31
C GLY A 878 -8.11 -30.19 17.92
N HIS A 879 -9.42 -30.40 17.80
CA HIS A 879 -10.13 -30.38 16.52
C HIS A 879 -10.74 -29.01 16.21
N ASP A 880 -10.72 -28.62 14.94
CA ASP A 880 -11.40 -27.42 14.47
C ASP A 880 -12.92 -27.61 14.34
N ARG A 881 -13.66 -26.56 13.95
CA ARG A 881 -15.12 -26.61 13.77
C ARG A 881 -15.63 -27.62 12.74
N SER A 882 -14.77 -28.11 11.85
CA SER A 882 -15.11 -29.18 10.89
C SER A 882 -14.91 -30.59 11.48
N GLY A 883 -14.37 -30.69 12.69
CA GLY A 883 -13.99 -31.95 13.32
C GLY A 883 -12.64 -32.49 12.82
N LYS A 884 -11.79 -31.65 12.22
CA LYS A 884 -10.45 -32.03 11.77
C LYS A 884 -9.45 -31.81 12.90
N MET A 885 -8.68 -32.85 13.25
CA MET A 885 -7.57 -32.73 14.20
C MET A 885 -6.52 -31.78 13.61
N VAL A 886 -6.20 -30.71 14.34
CA VAL A 886 -5.23 -29.70 13.91
C VAL A 886 -4.01 -29.70 14.82
N TYR A 887 -4.14 -29.14 16.02
CA TYR A 887 -3.12 -29.09 17.07
C TYR A 887 -3.73 -28.46 18.33
N THR A 888 -2.93 -28.41 19.40
CA THR A 888 -3.28 -27.78 20.67
C THR A 888 -2.39 -26.56 20.92
N GLN A 889 -2.70 -25.80 21.98
CA GLN A 889 -1.94 -24.63 22.40
C GLN A 889 -0.46 -24.94 22.65
N HIS A 890 -0.10 -26.20 22.97
CA HIS A 890 1.28 -26.61 23.17
C HIS A 890 2.13 -26.50 21.91
N LYS A 891 1.53 -26.74 20.72
CA LYS A 891 2.26 -26.57 19.45
C LYS A 891 2.57 -25.08 19.21
N VAL A 892 1.64 -24.20 19.53
CA VAL A 892 1.81 -22.75 19.39
C VAL A 892 2.86 -22.22 20.36
N ARG A 893 2.85 -22.66 21.63
CA ARG A 893 3.95 -22.38 22.58
C ARG A 893 5.31 -22.79 22.02
N LYS A 894 5.42 -24.02 21.50
CA LYS A 894 6.69 -24.58 21.01
C LYS A 894 7.22 -23.87 19.76
N GLN A 895 6.34 -23.58 18.81
CA GLN A 895 6.74 -23.16 17.46
C GLN A 895 6.62 -21.65 17.22
N THR A 896 5.66 -21.00 17.88
CA THR A 896 5.48 -19.54 17.79
C THR A 896 6.23 -18.85 18.90
N LEU A 897 5.83 -19.03 20.17
CA LEU A 897 6.38 -18.26 21.29
C LEU A 897 7.90 -18.46 21.42
N TRP A 898 8.33 -19.69 21.68
CA TRP A 898 9.76 -19.99 21.80
C TRP A 898 10.49 -19.91 20.46
N GLY A 899 9.82 -20.21 19.34
CA GLY A 899 10.39 -20.02 18.01
C GLY A 899 10.79 -18.56 17.74
N THR A 900 9.93 -17.60 18.05
CA THR A 900 10.24 -16.18 17.87
C THR A 900 11.33 -15.71 18.84
N LEU A 901 11.20 -16.03 20.13
CA LEU A 901 12.15 -15.56 21.15
C LEU A 901 13.57 -16.10 20.89
N MET A 902 13.70 -17.40 20.58
CA MET A 902 15.00 -18.01 20.28
C MET A 902 15.58 -17.56 18.94
N GLY A 903 14.76 -17.01 18.04
CA GLY A 903 15.19 -16.41 16.77
C GLY A 903 15.74 -14.99 16.91
N GLY A 904 15.75 -14.41 18.11
CA GLY A 904 16.11 -13.01 18.35
C GLY A 904 14.99 -12.02 18.09
N GLY A 905 13.74 -12.49 18.03
CA GLY A 905 12.56 -11.64 17.86
C GLY A 905 12.16 -10.93 19.17
N ALA A 906 11.54 -9.76 19.02
CA ALA A 906 11.08 -8.91 20.12
C ALA A 906 9.82 -9.41 20.84
N GLY A 907 9.23 -10.52 20.39
CA GLY A 907 8.05 -11.14 20.99
C GLY A 907 6.93 -11.44 19.99
N CYS A 908 5.76 -11.84 20.50
CA CYS A 908 4.63 -12.26 19.68
C CYS A 908 3.28 -11.77 20.21
N GLU A 909 2.34 -11.54 19.31
CA GLU A 909 0.91 -11.48 19.62
C GLU A 909 0.19 -12.64 18.95
N TYR A 910 -0.98 -13.01 19.48
CA TYR A 910 -1.73 -14.16 19.00
C TYR A 910 -2.98 -13.77 18.22
N TYR A 911 -2.94 -14.03 16.91
CA TYR A 911 -4.09 -14.07 16.02
C TYR A 911 -4.93 -15.34 16.21
N PHE A 912 -6.27 -15.21 16.15
CA PHE A 912 -7.21 -16.31 16.34
C PHE A 912 -7.89 -16.72 15.04
N GLY A 913 -7.42 -17.83 14.46
CA GLY A 913 -7.90 -18.32 13.17
C GLY A 913 -9.41 -18.61 13.08
N TYR A 914 -9.97 -18.40 11.89
CA TYR A 914 -11.40 -18.43 11.59
C TYR A 914 -12.12 -19.75 11.90
N GLN A 915 -11.39 -20.88 11.92
CA GLN A 915 -11.97 -22.20 12.19
C GLN A 915 -12.05 -22.54 13.69
N PHE A 916 -11.64 -21.62 14.57
CA PHE A 916 -11.75 -21.78 16.01
C PHE A 916 -12.84 -20.91 16.63
N ASP A 917 -13.22 -21.26 17.86
CA ASP A 917 -14.06 -20.40 18.69
C ASP A 917 -13.32 -19.15 19.15
N GLN A 918 -14.09 -18.08 19.38
CA GLN A 918 -13.56 -16.77 19.75
C GLN A 918 -12.47 -16.33 18.75
N ASN A 919 -12.79 -16.36 17.45
CA ASN A 919 -11.86 -16.00 16.38
C ASN A 919 -11.67 -14.48 16.25
N ASP A 920 -10.79 -14.08 15.34
CA ASP A 920 -10.33 -12.70 15.16
C ASP A 920 -11.44 -11.66 14.90
N ILE A 921 -12.60 -12.09 14.40
CA ILE A 921 -13.74 -11.20 14.20
C ILE A 921 -14.69 -11.23 15.39
N VAL A 922 -15.00 -12.41 15.94
CA VAL A 922 -16.10 -12.55 16.91
C VAL A 922 -15.66 -12.78 18.36
N CYS A 923 -14.36 -12.67 18.66
CA CYS A 923 -13.86 -12.82 20.04
C CYS A 923 -14.51 -11.79 20.99
N GLU A 924 -14.96 -12.29 22.13
CA GLU A 924 -15.61 -11.62 23.27
C GLU A 924 -15.06 -12.12 24.62
N ASP A 925 -14.31 -13.24 24.63
CA ASP A 925 -13.75 -13.85 25.84
C ASP A 925 -12.31 -14.36 25.61
N TRP A 926 -11.35 -13.62 26.14
CA TRP A 926 -9.93 -14.01 26.13
C TRP A 926 -9.61 -15.17 27.08
N ARG A 927 -10.55 -15.63 27.93
CA ARG A 927 -10.40 -16.89 28.70
C ARG A 927 -10.38 -18.13 27.82
N SER A 928 -10.77 -18.00 26.56
CA SER A 928 -10.55 -19.06 25.58
C SER A 928 -9.09 -19.49 25.42
N ARG A 929 -8.15 -18.64 25.84
CA ARG A 929 -6.69 -18.84 25.79
C ARG A 929 -6.01 -18.62 27.16
N ASP A 930 -6.74 -18.85 28.27
CA ASP A 930 -6.26 -18.62 29.64
C ASP A 930 -4.86 -19.19 29.94
N GLN A 931 -4.61 -20.47 29.65
CA GLN A 931 -3.32 -21.12 29.82
C GLN A 931 -2.28 -20.64 28.79
N SER A 932 -2.71 -20.32 27.57
CA SER A 932 -1.80 -19.74 26.57
C SER A 932 -1.19 -18.42 27.06
N TRP A 933 -1.96 -17.59 27.77
CA TRP A 933 -1.44 -16.37 28.42
C TRP A 933 -0.46 -16.67 29.56
N ASP A 934 -0.63 -17.78 30.28
CA ASP A 934 0.37 -18.21 31.26
C ASP A 934 1.70 -18.56 30.60
N TYR A 935 1.69 -19.19 29.41
CA TYR A 935 2.95 -19.45 28.68
C TYR A 935 3.66 -18.16 28.26
N CYS A 936 2.90 -17.14 27.82
CA CYS A 936 3.45 -15.81 27.54
C CYS A 936 4.16 -15.21 28.77
N ARG A 937 3.47 -15.21 29.92
CA ARG A 937 4.03 -14.72 31.19
C ARG A 937 5.27 -15.51 31.60
N ILE A 938 5.20 -16.84 31.57
CA ILE A 938 6.32 -17.74 31.92
C ILE A 938 7.55 -17.44 31.07
N ALA A 939 7.38 -17.18 29.76
CA ALA A 939 8.50 -16.85 28.89
C ALA A 939 9.09 -15.47 29.21
N ILE A 940 8.26 -14.44 29.44
CA ILE A 940 8.73 -13.10 29.85
C ILE A 940 9.47 -13.18 31.20
N GLU A 941 8.87 -13.83 32.20
CA GLU A 941 9.47 -14.04 33.53
C GLU A 941 10.79 -14.79 33.42
N PHE A 942 10.91 -15.79 32.55
CA PHE A 942 12.18 -16.49 32.34
C PHE A 942 13.33 -15.53 31.99
N PHE A 943 13.12 -14.64 31.01
CA PHE A 943 14.18 -13.73 30.57
C PHE A 943 14.54 -12.70 31.64
N HIS A 944 13.56 -12.21 32.40
CA HIS A 944 13.78 -11.17 33.40
C HIS A 944 14.26 -11.72 34.75
N ASP A 945 13.62 -12.77 35.27
CA ASP A 945 13.91 -13.31 36.61
C ASP A 945 15.26 -14.05 36.66
N HIS A 946 15.74 -14.55 35.52
CA HIS A 946 17.05 -15.21 35.39
C HIS A 946 18.13 -14.28 34.78
N ASP A 947 17.89 -12.97 34.74
CA ASP A 947 18.84 -11.94 34.27
C ASP A 947 19.43 -12.24 32.86
N ILE A 948 18.63 -12.81 31.96
CA ILE A 948 19.08 -13.18 30.62
C ILE A 948 19.25 -11.93 29.76
N PRO A 949 20.47 -11.62 29.24
CA PRO A 949 20.73 -10.42 28.46
C PRO A 949 20.32 -10.60 26.99
N PHE A 950 19.03 -10.88 26.74
CA PHE A 950 18.52 -11.23 25.41
C PHE A 950 18.81 -10.16 24.32
N TRP A 951 19.01 -8.91 24.72
CA TRP A 951 19.37 -7.81 23.82
C TRP A 951 20.83 -7.86 23.31
N GLU A 952 21.67 -8.72 23.87
CA GLU A 952 23.05 -8.97 23.46
C GLU A 952 23.23 -10.32 22.76
N MET A 953 22.16 -11.11 22.69
CA MET A 953 22.16 -12.48 22.20
C MET A 953 21.71 -12.55 20.74
N ARG A 954 22.13 -13.61 20.04
CA ARG A 954 21.77 -13.90 18.65
C ARG A 954 21.38 -15.36 18.48
N SER A 955 20.59 -15.68 17.44
CA SER A 955 20.41 -17.08 17.05
C SER A 955 21.75 -17.69 16.64
N ALA A 956 21.96 -18.94 17.04
CA ALA A 956 23.18 -19.72 16.82
C ALA A 956 22.85 -21.21 16.63
N ASP A 957 21.76 -21.50 15.91
CA ASP A 957 21.23 -22.85 15.69
C ASP A 957 22.25 -23.85 15.11
N GLU A 958 23.25 -23.37 14.38
CA GLU A 958 24.35 -24.17 13.88
C GLU A 958 25.10 -24.91 15.00
N LEU A 959 25.18 -24.31 16.20
CA LEU A 959 25.85 -24.90 17.36
C LEU A 959 25.13 -26.13 17.92
N VAL A 960 23.85 -26.29 17.59
CA VAL A 960 23.06 -27.48 17.94
C VAL A 960 22.78 -28.33 16.70
N GLY A 961 23.58 -28.19 15.64
CA GLY A 961 23.43 -28.94 14.40
C GLY A 961 22.11 -28.66 13.66
N ASN A 962 21.54 -27.46 13.83
CA ASN A 962 20.30 -27.03 13.20
C ASN A 962 20.49 -25.81 12.27
N ALA A 963 21.60 -25.74 11.51
CA ALA A 963 21.91 -24.62 10.60
C ALA A 963 20.86 -24.35 9.48
N LYS A 964 19.77 -25.12 9.41
CA LYS A 964 18.64 -24.90 8.50
C LYS A 964 17.38 -24.39 9.22
N HIS A 965 17.49 -24.06 10.52
CA HIS A 965 16.41 -23.51 11.34
C HIS A 965 15.16 -24.38 11.34
N ALA A 966 15.32 -25.72 11.39
CA ALA A 966 14.20 -26.64 11.45
C ALA A 966 13.46 -26.52 12.80
N PRO A 967 12.14 -26.77 12.86
CA PRO A 967 11.28 -26.53 14.02
C PRO A 967 11.45 -27.54 15.18
N THR A 968 12.67 -27.98 15.45
CA THR A 968 12.98 -29.09 16.37
C THR A 968 13.75 -28.66 17.61
N ARG A 969 14.80 -27.85 17.43
CA ARG A 969 15.62 -27.30 18.50
C ARG A 969 16.26 -25.99 18.07
N PHE A 970 16.35 -25.03 18.97
CA PHE A 970 16.86 -23.69 18.69
C PHE A 970 17.97 -23.34 19.66
N CYS A 971 18.95 -22.56 19.22
CA CYS A 971 20.02 -22.05 20.07
C CYS A 971 20.06 -20.52 20.01
N PHE A 972 20.06 -19.88 21.18
CA PHE A 972 20.19 -18.43 21.33
C PHE A 972 21.38 -18.16 22.24
N ALA A 973 22.36 -17.41 21.76
CA ALA A 973 23.67 -17.35 22.39
C ALA A 973 24.19 -15.93 22.55
N LYS A 974 24.81 -15.68 23.71
CA LYS A 974 25.89 -14.71 23.88
C LYS A 974 27.18 -15.54 23.93
N GLU A 975 27.89 -15.56 22.81
CA GLU A 975 29.06 -16.43 22.64
C GLU A 975 30.07 -16.26 23.77
N ASP A 976 30.70 -17.36 24.15
CA ASP A 976 31.69 -17.47 25.24
C ASP A 976 31.16 -17.18 26.66
N GLU A 977 29.86 -16.91 26.82
CA GLU A 977 29.25 -16.58 28.11
C GLU A 977 28.00 -17.41 28.42
N LEU A 978 27.00 -17.39 27.54
CA LEU A 978 25.67 -17.96 27.81
C LEU A 978 25.04 -18.52 26.54
N TYR A 979 24.52 -19.74 26.63
CA TYR A 979 23.78 -20.40 25.56
C TYR A 979 22.44 -20.90 26.11
N LEU A 980 21.39 -20.63 25.37
CA LEU A 980 20.05 -21.15 25.61
C LEU A 980 19.73 -22.15 24.50
N VAL A 981 19.41 -23.39 24.86
CA VAL A 981 19.09 -24.45 23.91
C VAL A 981 17.66 -24.92 24.15
N TYR A 982 16.74 -24.53 23.27
CA TYR A 982 15.33 -24.93 23.36
C TYR A 982 15.10 -26.22 22.59
N LEU A 983 14.55 -27.24 23.25
CA LEU A 983 14.25 -28.56 22.69
C LEU A 983 12.73 -28.72 22.54
N ALA A 984 12.17 -28.47 21.37
CA ALA A 984 10.72 -28.46 21.18
C ALA A 984 10.04 -29.83 21.41
N SER A 985 10.79 -30.91 21.25
CA SER A 985 10.33 -32.30 21.44
C SER A 985 10.98 -32.99 22.65
N GLY A 986 11.71 -32.26 23.49
CA GLY A 986 12.48 -32.82 24.59
C GLY A 986 13.66 -33.68 24.15
N GLY A 987 14.07 -34.58 25.05
CA GLY A 987 15.17 -35.51 24.86
C GLY A 987 16.54 -34.91 25.19
N GLU A 988 17.57 -35.50 24.60
CA GLU A 988 18.96 -35.05 24.71
C GLU A 988 19.34 -34.12 23.54
N ALA A 989 20.34 -33.29 23.76
CA ALA A 989 20.97 -32.48 22.72
C ALA A 989 22.47 -32.38 22.93
N GLU A 990 23.17 -32.11 21.84
CA GLU A 990 24.57 -31.74 21.84
C GLU A 990 24.71 -30.24 21.53
N LEU A 991 25.75 -29.62 22.10
CA LEU A 991 26.12 -28.24 21.86
C LEU A 991 27.60 -28.17 21.47
N ASP A 992 27.88 -27.56 20.31
CA ASP A 992 29.23 -27.34 19.84
C ASP A 992 29.86 -26.15 20.59
N LEU A 993 30.72 -26.46 21.56
CA LEU A 993 31.54 -25.49 22.29
C LEU A 993 33.00 -25.55 21.84
N SER A 994 33.30 -26.10 20.65
CA SER A 994 34.68 -26.32 20.20
C SER A 994 35.51 -25.03 20.05
N SER A 995 34.86 -23.91 19.75
CA SER A 995 35.50 -22.59 19.63
C SER A 995 35.60 -21.82 20.96
N THR A 996 34.95 -22.31 22.02
CA THR A 996 34.83 -21.64 23.32
C THR A 996 35.63 -22.41 24.38
N GLN A 997 36.12 -21.76 25.44
CA GLN A 997 36.95 -22.39 26.47
C GLN A 997 36.40 -22.14 27.87
N GLY A 998 36.69 -23.06 28.80
CA GLY A 998 36.32 -22.97 30.21
C GLY A 998 35.15 -23.88 30.59
N GLU A 999 34.86 -23.92 31.89
CA GLU A 999 33.78 -24.73 32.46
C GLU A 999 32.44 -23.98 32.38
N PHE A 1000 31.38 -24.71 32.04
CA PHE A 1000 30.01 -24.22 31.94
C PHE A 1000 29.09 -25.06 32.83
N SER A 1001 28.21 -24.39 33.56
CA SER A 1001 27.08 -25.00 34.23
C SER A 1001 25.95 -25.30 33.25
N VAL A 1002 25.22 -26.39 33.47
CA VAL A 1002 24.07 -26.83 32.67
C VAL A 1002 22.85 -26.95 33.58
N SER A 1003 21.81 -26.17 33.28
CA SER A 1003 20.55 -26.17 34.02
C SER A 1003 19.34 -26.21 33.09
N TRP A 1004 18.18 -26.61 33.59
CA TRP A 1004 16.98 -26.85 32.80
C TRP A 1004 15.81 -26.00 33.29
N PHE A 1005 15.13 -25.33 32.37
CA PHE A 1005 13.92 -24.56 32.62
C PHE A 1005 12.70 -25.21 31.96
N ASN A 1006 11.60 -25.32 32.71
CA ASN A 1006 10.36 -25.91 32.22
C ASN A 1006 9.45 -24.83 31.58
N PRO A 1007 9.33 -24.75 30.25
CA PRO A 1007 8.53 -23.73 29.56
C PRO A 1007 7.02 -23.90 29.77
N ARG A 1008 6.56 -25.00 30.40
CA ARG A 1008 5.15 -25.28 30.67
C ARG A 1008 4.68 -24.71 32.00
N THR A 1009 5.56 -24.73 33.00
CA THR A 1009 5.22 -24.38 34.40
C THR A 1009 5.99 -23.18 34.92
N GLY A 1010 7.12 -22.81 34.29
CA GLY A 1010 8.02 -21.77 34.76
C GLY A 1010 8.74 -22.15 36.06
N GLY A 1011 9.27 -21.12 36.73
CA GLY A 1011 9.96 -21.22 38.01
C GLY A 1011 11.49 -21.30 37.92
N GLU A 1012 12.09 -21.87 38.97
CA GLU A 1012 13.54 -21.99 39.14
C GLU A 1012 14.17 -22.97 38.14
N LEU A 1013 15.45 -22.77 37.85
CA LEU A 1013 16.24 -23.71 37.06
C LEU A 1013 16.48 -25.01 37.85
N SER A 1014 16.47 -26.14 37.15
CA SER A 1014 16.63 -27.48 37.74
C SER A 1014 17.82 -28.24 37.16
N SER A 1015 18.44 -29.12 37.96
CA SER A 1015 19.51 -30.02 37.48
C SER A 1015 18.96 -31.14 36.59
N GLY A 1016 19.57 -31.34 35.43
CA GLY A 1016 19.37 -32.52 34.60
C GLY A 1016 20.36 -33.65 34.92
N SER A 1017 20.54 -34.60 34.00
CA SER A 1017 21.51 -35.68 34.18
C SER A 1017 22.98 -35.24 34.04
N VAL A 1018 23.20 -34.04 33.49
CA VAL A 1018 24.50 -33.37 33.34
C VAL A 1018 24.36 -31.97 33.95
N GLU A 1019 25.25 -31.62 34.88
CA GLU A 1019 25.25 -30.31 35.56
C GLU A 1019 26.40 -29.41 35.11
N LYS A 1020 27.45 -29.98 34.51
CA LYS A 1020 28.63 -29.24 34.06
C LYS A 1020 29.20 -29.84 32.77
N VAL A 1021 29.75 -28.98 31.92
CA VAL A 1021 30.45 -29.34 30.68
C VAL A 1021 31.70 -28.47 30.50
N GLU A 1022 32.72 -28.99 29.83
CA GLU A 1022 33.96 -28.27 29.53
C GLU A 1022 34.00 -27.86 28.06
N GLY A 1023 34.27 -26.58 27.79
CA GLY A 1023 34.46 -26.04 26.45
C GLY A 1023 35.66 -26.64 25.70
N GLY A 1024 35.81 -26.30 24.43
CA GLY A 1024 36.88 -26.78 23.55
C GLY A 1024 36.53 -28.09 22.83
N GLN A 1025 35.28 -28.54 22.96
CA GLN A 1025 34.75 -29.73 22.31
C GLN A 1025 33.24 -29.62 22.11
N ASN A 1026 32.68 -30.53 21.31
CA ASN A 1026 31.24 -30.76 21.28
C ASN A 1026 30.82 -31.54 22.54
N VAL A 1027 29.76 -31.10 23.22
CA VAL A 1027 29.35 -31.64 24.53
C VAL A 1027 27.90 -32.12 24.51
N SER A 1028 27.60 -33.16 25.30
CA SER A 1028 26.22 -33.60 25.55
C SER A 1028 25.63 -32.80 26.71
N LEU A 1029 24.40 -32.31 26.54
CA LEU A 1029 23.66 -31.58 27.58
C LEU A 1029 22.88 -32.51 28.53
N GLY A 1030 22.88 -33.82 28.26
CA GLY A 1030 22.18 -34.81 29.07
C GLY A 1030 20.65 -34.80 28.89
N MET A 1031 19.96 -35.43 29.84
CA MET A 1031 18.51 -35.56 29.90
C MET A 1031 17.88 -34.53 30.85
N PRO A 1032 16.65 -34.05 30.57
CA PRO A 1032 15.92 -33.19 31.49
C PRO A 1032 15.57 -33.92 32.81
N PRO A 1033 15.22 -33.16 33.86
CA PRO A 1033 14.87 -33.73 35.17
C PRO A 1033 13.67 -34.69 35.12
N GLU A 1034 12.69 -34.40 34.28
CA GLU A 1034 11.45 -35.16 34.11
C GLU A 1034 10.83 -34.93 32.71
N ASP A 1035 9.74 -35.65 32.40
CA ASP A 1035 8.98 -35.51 31.14
C ASP A 1035 9.86 -35.39 29.90
N ALA A 1036 10.76 -36.35 29.71
CA ALA A 1036 11.80 -36.27 28.68
C ALA A 1036 11.29 -36.21 27.23
N ALA A 1037 10.00 -36.46 27.00
CA ALA A 1037 9.37 -36.33 25.68
C ALA A 1037 8.68 -34.95 25.46
N GLU A 1038 8.71 -34.07 26.46
CA GLU A 1038 8.14 -32.72 26.38
C GLU A 1038 9.22 -31.64 26.26
N ASP A 1039 8.80 -30.43 25.92
CA ASP A 1039 9.70 -29.31 25.62
C ASP A 1039 10.53 -28.81 26.81
N TRP A 1040 11.80 -28.51 26.62
CA TRP A 1040 12.65 -27.95 27.68
C TRP A 1040 13.57 -26.89 27.12
N LEU A 1041 13.93 -25.92 27.97
CA LEU A 1041 14.99 -24.96 27.67
C LEU A 1041 16.21 -25.26 28.55
N VAL A 1042 17.33 -25.56 27.92
CA VAL A 1042 18.61 -25.75 28.61
C VAL A 1042 19.33 -24.40 28.69
N VAL A 1043 19.79 -24.04 29.88
CA VAL A 1043 20.62 -22.86 30.15
C VAL A 1043 22.05 -23.36 30.37
N VAL A 1044 22.97 -22.97 29.50
CA VAL A 1044 24.40 -23.32 29.57
C VAL A 1044 25.18 -22.03 29.83
N GLN A 1045 25.63 -21.84 31.07
CA GLN A 1045 26.21 -20.59 31.55
C GLN A 1045 27.65 -20.81 32.00
N ARG A 1046 28.57 -19.99 31.50
CA ARG A 1046 29.98 -20.04 31.90
C ARG A 1046 30.13 -19.78 33.39
N GLU A 1047 30.91 -20.61 34.07
CA GLU A 1047 31.25 -20.37 35.47
C GLU A 1047 32.22 -19.18 35.58
N GLN A 1048 31.86 -18.22 36.44
CA GLN A 1048 32.77 -17.15 36.81
C GLN A 1048 33.72 -17.70 37.89
N ASN A 1049 35.02 -17.74 37.59
CA ASN A 1049 36.06 -18.11 38.56
C ASN A 1049 36.14 -17.15 39.74
#